data_AF-A0A8S2SHZ3-F1
#
_entry.id   AF-A0A8S2SHZ3-F1
#
_cell.length_a   1.000
_cell.length_b   1.000
_cell.length_c   1.000
_cell.angle_alpha   90.00
_cell.angle_beta   90.00
_cell.angle_gamma   90.00
#
_symmetry.space_group_name_H-M   'P 1'
#
loop_
_entity.id
_entity.type
_entity.pdbx_description
1 polymer ?
#
loop_
_entity_poly.entity_id
_entity_poly.type
_entity_poly.pdbx_seq_one_letter_code
_entity_poly.pdbx_strand_id
1 'polypeptide(L)'
;MYYVLDKKLDEQIRIALAFAKEQYQNGLDVRRKIRQTKRHQDEAKLLEQYQSPPAQYSKCEMKEKGQLQIPITASVTAEEYLKAGVKTLCHDMIASEVVSIEDADTLEYYLQGSKSDSDSNIFNDDEDDDFIDTQDSLPDPNEARLHYFTNISTNKYCHNLTRFLRNANICKSQSNQLISLIKSVLPEPNFMPSSLEELLTMMNIEDLFTSRKVCISCRRKFSCNENTCKKCQSTDQTTIATIFDIDLCKILSSLLQRLSIYIQEYKEKFLDTDNSAMINDIPFRMLYKQLVENYPDENLISLIFHLDGISLVKSTKLKLWLFSASIVELPPKLRHRRFNMPLMSIWIGHTEPLINLWLHEIVNKLNYLKSQSIHVSPNLNYKLKCFAVTGDCPAIRLILNFISHGGYWCCWLCYLKGVHVVNKRQYRCKLPIKYRHPEKYLQESVQAAQENRDIFGHRGVSILHTILDTRLPECIIIDYLHCTLLGHAKTIIKDIYHQLNPDQRRLIDIKLKQQRFPHFFSRKIRPINDFAHVKATEIKNLLLYILLPVLQDYLMIDQLAHLALFICSIRLFHAESSYGRDVSTLANELFLHYYKDHDNYYVGLQNFVLHLHAHYLMIYKNFGSLCNIGCFGQEDLIGNISSNHHGTK
;
A
#
# COMPACT_ATOMS: atom_id res chain seq x y z
N MET A 1 -26.70 -14.98 -10.32
CA MET A 1 -26.23 -15.27 -8.94
C MET A 1 -24.72 -15.01 -8.76
N TYR A 2 -23.84 -15.45 -9.67
CA TYR A 2 -22.39 -15.20 -9.61
C TYR A 2 -21.99 -13.71 -9.67
N TYR A 3 -22.67 -12.91 -10.50
CA TYR A 3 -22.49 -11.45 -10.60
C TYR A 3 -22.98 -10.67 -9.36
N VAL A 4 -23.69 -11.32 -8.43
CA VAL A 4 -24.18 -10.68 -7.18
C VAL A 4 -23.14 -10.83 -6.06
N LEU A 5 -22.38 -11.92 -6.04
CA LEU A 5 -21.33 -12.18 -5.04
C LEU A 5 -20.10 -11.29 -5.22
N ASP A 6 -19.70 -11.00 -6.46
CA ASP A 6 -18.58 -10.09 -6.78
C ASP A 6 -18.85 -8.66 -6.26
N LYS A 7 -20.11 -8.23 -6.34
CA LYS A 7 -20.55 -6.91 -5.88
C LYS A 7 -20.70 -6.82 -4.38
N LYS A 8 -21.09 -7.92 -3.72
CA LYS A 8 -21.21 -7.99 -2.25
C LYS A 8 -19.84 -7.82 -1.57
N LEU A 9 -18.80 -8.47 -2.09
CA LEU A 9 -17.45 -8.34 -1.55
C LEU A 9 -16.86 -6.93 -1.75
N ASP A 10 -17.02 -6.34 -2.94
CA ASP A 10 -16.63 -4.94 -3.19
C ASP A 10 -17.42 -3.98 -2.28
N GLU A 11 -18.73 -4.20 -2.12
CA GLU A 11 -19.58 -3.41 -1.22
C GLU A 11 -19.14 -3.54 0.24
N GLN A 12 -18.78 -4.74 0.70
CA GLN A 12 -18.35 -4.96 2.09
C GLN A 12 -16.97 -4.39 2.37
N ILE A 13 -16.04 -4.48 1.41
CA ILE A 13 -14.74 -3.80 1.50
C ILE A 13 -14.97 -2.28 1.48
N ARG A 14 -15.83 -1.77 0.59
CA ARG A 14 -16.20 -0.34 0.54
C ARG A 14 -16.88 0.14 1.82
N ILE A 15 -17.80 -0.62 2.42
CA ILE A 15 -18.48 -0.28 3.68
C ILE A 15 -17.48 -0.31 4.83
N ALA A 16 -16.67 -1.36 4.95
CA ALA A 16 -15.61 -1.44 5.96
C ALA A 16 -14.64 -0.26 5.83
N LEU A 17 -14.29 0.11 4.59
CA LEU A 17 -13.45 1.27 4.27
C LEU A 17 -14.17 2.60 4.47
N ALA A 18 -15.46 2.70 4.22
CA ALA A 18 -16.26 3.90 4.45
C ALA A 18 -16.43 4.14 5.94
N PHE A 19 -16.68 3.10 6.72
CA PHE A 19 -16.76 3.16 8.18
C PHE A 19 -15.39 3.45 8.79
N ALA A 20 -14.34 2.80 8.30
CA ALA A 20 -12.96 3.15 8.54
C ALA A 20 -12.66 4.63 8.26
N LYS A 21 -13.11 5.14 7.11
CA LYS A 21 -12.98 6.54 6.69
C LYS A 21 -13.79 7.48 7.56
N GLU A 22 -14.99 7.10 7.99
CA GLU A 22 -15.84 7.88 8.90
C GLU A 22 -15.18 7.97 10.27
N GLN A 23 -14.70 6.86 10.83
CA GLN A 23 -13.93 6.86 12.08
C GLN A 23 -12.64 7.68 11.95
N TYR A 24 -12.00 7.64 10.77
CA TYR A 24 -10.84 8.46 10.43
C TYR A 24 -11.18 9.96 10.38
N GLN A 25 -12.26 10.35 9.69
CA GLN A 25 -12.74 11.73 9.57
C GLN A 25 -13.18 12.29 10.93
N ASN A 26 -13.94 11.50 11.70
CA ASN A 26 -14.30 11.82 13.08
C ASN A 26 -13.04 12.07 13.92
N GLY A 27 -11.97 11.28 13.73
CA GLY A 27 -10.67 11.51 14.38
C GLY A 27 -9.99 12.83 13.97
N LEU A 28 -10.13 13.25 12.71
CA LEU A 28 -9.62 14.53 12.23
C LEU A 28 -10.42 15.73 12.76
N ASP A 29 -11.74 15.62 12.79
CA ASP A 29 -12.63 16.69 13.24
C ASP A 29 -12.56 16.90 14.76
N VAL A 30 -12.40 15.83 15.54
CA VAL A 30 -12.10 15.94 16.98
C VAL A 30 -10.80 16.71 17.19
N ARG A 31 -9.76 16.48 16.38
CA ARG A 31 -8.49 17.24 16.45
C ARG A 31 -8.63 18.69 16.00
N ARG A 32 -9.44 18.98 14.99
CA ARG A 32 -9.73 20.36 14.58
C ARG A 32 -10.45 21.12 15.69
N LYS A 33 -11.47 20.50 16.30
CA LYS A 33 -12.17 21.06 17.47
C LYS A 33 -11.23 21.28 18.64
N ILE A 34 -10.40 20.30 19.02
CA ILE A 34 -9.41 20.46 20.11
C ILE A 34 -8.40 21.58 19.81
N ARG A 35 -7.95 21.74 18.56
CA ARG A 35 -7.04 22.83 18.15
C ARG A 35 -7.72 24.19 18.20
N GLN A 36 -8.98 24.28 17.78
CA GLN A 36 -9.78 25.51 17.89
C GLN A 36 -10.02 25.87 19.36
N THR A 37 -10.38 24.90 20.21
CA THR A 37 -10.55 25.13 21.65
C THR A 37 -9.25 25.56 22.31
N LYS A 38 -8.10 24.97 21.95
CA LYS A 38 -6.79 25.42 22.45
C LYS A 38 -6.45 26.84 21.97
N ARG A 39 -6.69 27.18 20.70
CA ARG A 39 -6.51 28.54 20.20
C ARG A 39 -7.37 29.55 20.97
N HIS A 40 -8.65 29.25 21.18
CA HIS A 40 -9.53 30.12 21.96
C HIS A 40 -9.11 30.22 23.43
N GLN A 41 -8.56 29.17 24.03
CA GLN A 41 -7.99 29.21 25.39
C GLN A 41 -6.68 30.02 25.45
N ASP A 42 -5.83 29.92 24.44
CA ASP A 42 -4.58 30.68 24.37
C ASP A 42 -4.86 32.17 24.06
N GLU A 43 -5.85 32.46 23.20
CA GLU A 43 -6.37 33.82 22.94
C GLU A 43 -7.02 34.41 24.20
N ALA A 44 -7.81 33.63 24.95
CA ALA A 44 -8.41 34.06 26.22
C ALA A 44 -7.34 34.36 27.29
N LYS A 45 -6.29 33.53 27.38
CA LYS A 45 -5.16 33.77 28.30
C LYS A 45 -4.34 35.01 27.92
N LEU A 46 -4.16 35.26 26.62
CA LEU A 46 -3.54 36.49 26.13
C LEU A 46 -4.39 37.70 26.50
N LEU A 47 -5.71 37.64 26.33
CA LEU A 47 -6.64 38.71 26.72
C LEU A 47 -6.66 38.98 28.24
N GLU A 48 -6.56 37.94 29.08
CA GLU A 48 -6.41 38.09 30.53
C GLU A 48 -5.08 38.74 30.94
N GLN A 49 -3.98 38.45 30.22
CA GLN A 49 -2.70 39.12 30.44
C GLN A 49 -2.72 40.61 30.10
N TYR A 50 -3.54 41.05 29.14
CA TYR A 50 -3.69 42.46 28.77
C TYR A 50 -4.61 43.25 29.72
N GLN A 51 -5.37 42.60 30.60
CA GLN A 51 -6.29 43.25 31.56
C GLN A 51 -5.71 43.40 32.98
N SER A 52 -4.45 43.01 33.20
CA SER A 52 -3.79 43.18 34.50
C SER A 52 -3.24 44.62 34.66
N PRO A 53 -3.48 45.33 35.79
CA PRO A 53 -3.02 46.70 35.96
C PRO A 53 -1.50 46.78 36.11
N PRO A 54 -0.85 47.88 35.70
CA PRO A 54 0.60 47.98 35.66
C PRO A 54 1.20 47.91 37.08
N ALA A 55 2.11 46.95 37.27
CA ALA A 55 2.85 46.79 38.52
C ALA A 55 3.72 48.02 38.80
N GLN A 56 3.63 48.54 40.03
CA GLN A 56 4.49 49.61 40.55
C GLN A 56 5.94 49.14 40.58
N TYR A 57 6.81 49.80 39.81
CA TYR A 57 8.26 49.60 39.89
C TYR A 57 8.82 50.32 41.13
N SER A 58 9.24 49.55 42.14
CA SER A 58 10.05 50.02 43.25
C SER A 58 11.50 50.22 42.79
N LYS A 59 12.03 51.43 43.02
CA LYS A 59 13.46 51.77 42.86
C LYS A 59 14.33 50.81 43.66
N CYS A 60 15.37 50.25 43.04
CA CYS A 60 16.51 49.70 43.75
C CYS A 60 17.81 50.04 43.01
N GLU A 61 18.83 50.37 43.80
CA GLU A 61 19.96 51.25 43.52
C GLU A 61 21.05 50.65 42.63
N MET A 62 21.76 51.57 41.97
CA MET A 62 22.94 51.33 41.14
C MET A 62 24.14 50.82 41.94
N LYS A 63 24.85 49.84 41.38
CA LYS A 63 26.30 49.67 41.60
C LYS A 63 27.02 49.54 40.25
N GLU A 64 27.84 50.55 39.98
CA GLU A 64 28.76 50.63 38.85
C GLU A 64 29.96 49.69 38.99
N LYS A 65 30.44 49.17 37.86
CA LYS A 65 31.80 48.70 37.50
C LYS A 65 31.68 47.95 36.16
N GLY A 66 32.36 48.21 35.05
CA GLY A 66 33.32 49.21 34.63
C GLY A 66 33.75 48.87 33.19
N GLN A 67 33.99 49.92 32.39
CA GLN A 67 34.86 50.04 31.20
C GLN A 67 34.62 49.18 29.94
N LEU A 68 34.20 49.89 28.89
CA LEU A 68 34.36 49.56 27.46
C LEU A 68 35.07 50.75 26.80
N GLN A 69 36.13 50.51 26.01
CA GLN A 69 36.76 51.51 25.14
C GLN A 69 36.86 50.94 23.72
N ILE A 70 36.23 51.62 22.76
CA ILE A 70 36.51 51.52 21.32
C ILE A 70 36.50 52.96 20.80
N PRO A 71 37.49 53.40 20.01
CA PRO A 71 37.58 54.79 19.56
C PRO A 71 36.82 55.06 18.25
N ILE A 72 36.43 56.33 18.14
CA ILE A 72 35.69 56.99 17.05
C ILE A 72 36.66 57.62 16.05
N THR A 73 36.36 57.47 14.75
CA THR A 73 36.70 58.40 13.64
C THR A 73 35.80 58.00 12.44
N ALA A 74 35.17 58.84 11.62
CA ALA A 74 35.01 60.30 11.54
C ALA A 74 33.78 60.65 10.65
N SER A 75 33.34 61.91 10.72
CA SER A 75 32.38 62.67 9.90
C SER A 75 32.36 62.34 8.38
N VAL A 76 31.27 62.54 7.62
CA VAL A 76 30.82 63.84 7.04
C VAL A 76 29.38 63.76 6.47
N THR A 77 28.61 64.82 6.80
CA THR A 77 27.36 65.47 6.32
C THR A 77 26.59 64.90 5.11
N ALA A 78 25.26 64.68 5.09
CA ALA A 78 24.07 65.43 5.55
C ALA A 78 23.64 66.62 4.67
N GLU A 79 23.17 66.37 3.43
CA GLU A 79 22.48 67.41 2.65
C GLU A 79 21.42 66.93 1.62
N GLU A 80 20.69 65.82 1.83
CA GLU A 80 19.67 65.40 0.84
C GLU A 80 18.34 64.82 1.38
N TYR A 81 17.93 65.10 2.63
CA TYR A 81 16.64 64.62 3.17
C TYR A 81 15.76 65.71 3.79
N LEU A 82 15.46 66.75 3.01
CA LEU A 82 14.51 67.80 3.38
C LEU A 82 13.47 68.01 2.27
N LYS A 83 12.55 67.04 2.12
CA LYS A 83 11.20 67.30 1.60
C LYS A 83 10.17 66.48 2.39
N ALA A 84 9.48 67.20 3.28
CA ALA A 84 8.14 67.00 3.83
C ALA A 84 7.81 65.64 4.52
N GLY A 85 7.28 65.54 5.73
CA GLY A 85 6.52 66.50 6.53
C GLY A 85 5.11 65.99 6.82
N VAL A 86 4.97 65.29 7.97
CA VAL A 86 3.81 65.30 8.91
C VAL A 86 2.59 64.37 8.68
N LYS A 87 2.46 63.39 9.62
CA LYS A 87 1.30 62.87 10.42
C LYS A 87 -0.04 62.55 9.68
N THR A 88 -0.79 61.46 9.93
CA THR A 88 -1.11 60.70 11.16
C THR A 88 -1.99 59.46 10.86
N LEU A 89 -1.90 58.43 11.73
CA LEU A 89 -2.92 57.43 12.15
C LEU A 89 -3.37 56.25 11.24
N CYS A 90 -2.90 55.06 11.63
CA CYS A 90 -3.61 53.79 11.89
C CYS A 90 -4.46 53.09 10.78
N HIS A 91 -3.91 52.05 10.14
CA HIS A 91 -4.27 50.62 10.26
C HIS A 91 -3.51 49.78 9.22
N ASP A 92 -3.27 48.51 9.58
CA ASP A 92 -2.81 47.39 8.74
C ASP A 92 -1.34 47.27 8.28
N MET A 93 -0.97 45.98 8.12
CA MET A 93 0.17 45.40 7.39
C MET A 93 1.42 44.97 8.17
N ILE A 94 1.37 43.70 8.59
CA ILE A 94 2.44 42.71 8.37
C ILE A 94 2.65 42.57 6.85
N ALA A 95 3.89 42.65 6.37
CA ALA A 95 4.50 41.83 5.28
C ALA A 95 5.82 42.48 4.82
N SER A 96 6.98 41.88 5.10
CA SER A 96 7.83 41.13 4.14
C SER A 96 8.61 41.98 3.11
N GLU A 97 9.92 41.76 3.00
CA GLU A 97 10.62 41.70 1.70
C GLU A 97 10.76 40.20 1.41
N VAL A 98 9.99 39.56 0.51
CA VAL A 98 9.90 39.68 -0.96
C VAL A 98 11.21 39.32 -1.67
N VAL A 99 11.28 38.06 -2.10
CA VAL A 99 11.88 37.68 -3.38
C VAL A 99 10.71 37.29 -4.28
N SER A 100 10.71 37.86 -5.48
CA SER A 100 9.62 38.01 -6.45
C SER A 100 9.09 36.70 -7.04
N ILE A 101 7.76 36.65 -7.18
CA ILE A 101 6.97 35.73 -8.00
C ILE A 101 6.24 36.61 -9.03
N GLU A 102 6.60 36.45 -10.28
CA GLU A 102 5.81 36.74 -11.49
C GLU A 102 5.88 35.40 -12.26
N ASP A 103 4.83 34.68 -12.64
CA ASP A 103 3.52 35.11 -13.12
C ASP A 103 2.38 34.23 -12.58
N ALA A 104 1.30 34.91 -12.22
CA ALA A 104 0.05 34.36 -11.71
C ALA A 104 -0.98 34.11 -12.84
N ASP A 105 -0.58 33.37 -13.88
CA ASP A 105 -1.50 32.88 -14.93
C ASP A 105 -1.71 31.35 -14.88
N THR A 106 -1.24 30.67 -13.82
CA THR A 106 -1.36 29.22 -13.70
C THR A 106 -2.55 28.75 -12.86
N LEU A 107 -3.28 29.64 -12.18
CA LEU A 107 -4.29 29.26 -11.17
C LEU A 107 -5.62 28.76 -11.77
N GLU A 108 -5.90 29.03 -13.04
CA GLU A 108 -7.08 28.49 -13.74
C GLU A 108 -6.84 27.10 -14.37
N TYR A 109 -5.58 26.66 -14.48
CA TYR A 109 -5.24 25.31 -14.98
C TYR A 109 -5.19 24.24 -13.87
N TYR A 110 -5.08 24.65 -12.60
CA TYR A 110 -5.01 23.74 -11.44
C TYR A 110 -6.37 23.13 -11.01
N LEU A 111 -7.48 23.59 -11.58
CA LEU A 111 -8.81 23.00 -11.38
C LEU A 111 -9.21 21.98 -12.47
N GLN A 112 -8.35 21.72 -13.47
CA GLN A 112 -8.58 20.71 -14.52
C GLN A 112 -7.62 19.50 -14.45
N GLY A 113 -6.67 19.48 -13.52
CA GLY A 113 -5.72 18.36 -13.35
C GLY A 113 -6.20 17.17 -12.52
N SER A 114 -7.40 17.24 -11.94
CA SER A 114 -8.04 16.13 -11.22
C SER A 114 -8.99 15.34 -12.11
N LYS A 115 -8.57 15.04 -13.34
CA LYS A 115 -9.03 13.85 -14.06
C LYS A 115 -8.01 12.75 -13.81
N SER A 116 -8.35 11.85 -12.91
CA SER A 116 -7.78 10.52 -12.93
C SER A 116 -8.22 9.88 -14.24
N ASP A 117 -7.41 10.00 -15.29
CA ASP A 117 -7.52 9.10 -16.44
C ASP A 117 -7.09 7.72 -15.95
N SER A 118 -8.11 6.97 -15.56
CA SER A 118 -8.09 5.55 -15.30
C SER A 118 -7.81 4.84 -16.60
N ASP A 119 -6.54 4.52 -16.85
CA ASP A 119 -6.20 3.38 -17.69
C ASP A 119 -4.91 2.75 -17.14
N SER A 120 -5.11 1.65 -16.43
CA SER A 120 -4.11 0.66 -16.06
C SER A 120 -4.38 -0.62 -16.85
N ASN A 121 -4.48 -0.48 -18.18
CA ASN A 121 -4.67 -1.62 -19.09
C ASN A 121 -3.32 -2.30 -19.34
N ILE A 122 -2.93 -3.17 -18.41
CA ILE A 122 -2.07 -4.32 -18.70
C ILE A 122 -2.75 -5.63 -18.24
N PHE A 123 -3.81 -5.56 -17.41
CA PHE A 123 -4.60 -6.74 -16.99
C PHE A 123 -6.12 -6.50 -16.88
N ASN A 124 -6.61 -5.33 -17.29
CA ASN A 124 -8.04 -5.01 -17.31
C ASN A 124 -8.57 -5.12 -18.73
N ASP A 125 -8.81 -6.35 -19.17
CA ASP A 125 -9.96 -6.61 -20.05
C ASP A 125 -11.15 -6.74 -19.09
N ASP A 126 -11.66 -5.59 -18.63
CA ASP A 126 -12.93 -5.47 -17.89
C ASP A 126 -14.10 -5.15 -18.86
N GLU A 127 -13.89 -5.23 -20.18
CA GLU A 127 -14.88 -4.84 -21.20
C GLU A 127 -15.84 -5.97 -21.64
N ASP A 128 -15.68 -7.23 -21.19
CA ASP A 128 -16.46 -8.35 -21.74
C ASP A 128 -17.46 -9.03 -20.79
N ASP A 129 -17.95 -8.34 -19.74
CA ASP A 129 -18.98 -8.93 -18.84
C ASP A 129 -20.29 -8.13 -18.72
N ASP A 130 -20.54 -7.15 -19.60
CA ASP A 130 -21.87 -6.53 -19.74
C ASP A 130 -22.76 -7.35 -20.68
N PHE A 131 -23.08 -8.59 -20.27
CA PHE A 131 -24.25 -9.27 -20.83
C PHE A 131 -25.51 -8.67 -20.21
N ILE A 132 -26.24 -7.91 -21.02
CA ILE A 132 -27.59 -7.43 -20.75
C ILE A 132 -28.50 -8.67 -20.67
N ASP A 133 -28.88 -9.07 -19.45
CA ASP A 133 -29.99 -9.99 -19.25
C ASP A 133 -31.30 -9.22 -19.41
N THR A 134 -31.68 -8.96 -20.67
CA THR A 134 -33.05 -8.62 -21.05
C THR A 134 -33.79 -9.91 -21.40
N GLN A 135 -34.07 -10.73 -20.41
CA GLN A 135 -35.31 -11.49 -20.43
C GLN A 135 -36.28 -10.76 -19.51
N ASP A 136 -37.20 -10.01 -20.12
CA ASP A 136 -38.43 -9.56 -19.45
C ASP A 136 -39.27 -10.79 -19.11
N SER A 137 -38.90 -11.49 -18.04
CA SER A 137 -39.80 -12.41 -17.36
C SER A 137 -40.94 -11.56 -16.78
N LEU A 138 -42.18 -11.94 -17.10
CA LEU A 138 -43.38 -11.41 -16.45
C LEU A 138 -43.15 -11.40 -14.92
N PRO A 139 -43.44 -10.28 -14.21
CA PRO A 139 -43.24 -10.21 -12.77
C PRO A 139 -44.01 -11.35 -12.10
N ASP A 140 -43.36 -12.10 -11.20
CA ASP A 140 -44.05 -13.06 -10.33
C ASP A 140 -45.19 -12.30 -9.62
N PRO A 141 -46.46 -12.71 -9.79
CA PRO A 141 -47.61 -12.02 -9.20
C PRO A 141 -47.58 -11.98 -7.66
N ASN A 142 -46.71 -12.78 -7.02
CA ASN A 142 -46.52 -12.80 -5.57
C ASN A 142 -45.38 -11.88 -5.08
N GLU A 143 -44.61 -11.23 -5.95
CA GLU A 143 -43.51 -10.37 -5.52
C GLU A 143 -44.01 -8.95 -5.16
N ALA A 144 -43.66 -8.46 -3.97
CA ALA A 144 -44.08 -7.14 -3.50
C ALA A 144 -43.61 -6.03 -4.45
N ARG A 145 -44.54 -5.26 -5.01
CA ARG A 145 -44.26 -4.13 -5.91
C ARG A 145 -43.72 -2.94 -5.14
N LEU A 146 -42.83 -2.15 -5.74
CA LEU A 146 -42.28 -0.95 -5.10
C LEU A 146 -43.38 0.01 -4.65
N HIS A 147 -44.40 0.15 -5.49
CA HIS A 147 -45.67 0.82 -5.20
C HIS A 147 -46.80 0.12 -5.98
N TYR A 148 -48.03 0.18 -5.49
CA TYR A 148 -49.21 -0.49 -6.10
C TYR A 148 -49.40 -0.12 -7.60
N PHE A 149 -49.14 1.15 -7.95
CA PHE A 149 -49.24 1.67 -9.33
C PHE A 149 -47.99 1.44 -10.19
N THR A 150 -47.01 0.64 -9.73
CA THR A 150 -45.79 0.34 -10.51
C THR A 150 -45.73 -1.13 -10.89
N ASN A 151 -45.17 -1.43 -12.06
CA ASN A 151 -44.93 -2.81 -12.50
C ASN A 151 -43.56 -3.35 -12.05
N ILE A 152 -42.83 -2.60 -11.23
CA ILE A 152 -41.47 -2.94 -10.79
C ILE A 152 -41.56 -3.60 -9.43
N SER A 153 -40.99 -4.80 -9.29
CA SER A 153 -40.87 -5.44 -7.98
C SER A 153 -39.87 -4.69 -7.12
N THR A 154 -40.13 -4.65 -5.81
CA THR A 154 -39.29 -3.96 -4.83
C THR A 154 -37.85 -4.51 -4.88
N ASN A 155 -37.70 -5.83 -5.01
CA ASN A 155 -36.39 -6.48 -5.16
C ASN A 155 -35.65 -6.03 -6.43
N LYS A 156 -36.32 -6.02 -7.60
CA LYS A 156 -35.70 -5.58 -8.86
C LYS A 156 -35.24 -4.12 -8.77
N TYR A 157 -36.06 -3.26 -8.16
CA TYR A 157 -35.69 -1.87 -7.93
C TYR A 157 -34.50 -1.74 -6.98
N CYS A 158 -34.53 -2.41 -5.83
CA CYS A 158 -33.46 -2.37 -4.84
C CYS A 158 -32.13 -2.90 -5.40
N HIS A 159 -32.15 -3.95 -6.23
CA HIS A 159 -30.98 -4.42 -6.98
C HIS A 159 -30.39 -3.34 -7.89
N ASN A 160 -31.24 -2.68 -8.67
CA ASN A 160 -30.82 -1.63 -9.61
C ASN A 160 -30.31 -0.38 -8.89
N LEU A 161 -30.99 0.03 -7.83
CA LEU A 161 -30.56 1.16 -6.99
C LEU A 161 -29.20 0.87 -6.36
N THR A 162 -29.01 -0.32 -5.78
CA THR A 162 -27.72 -0.73 -5.23
C THR A 162 -26.63 -0.73 -6.31
N ARG A 163 -26.94 -1.21 -7.53
CA ARG A 163 -26.01 -1.15 -8.69
C ARG A 163 -25.66 0.29 -9.06
N PHE A 164 -26.63 1.20 -9.06
CA PHE A 164 -26.43 2.61 -9.36
C PHE A 164 -25.56 3.30 -8.31
N LEU A 165 -25.94 3.21 -7.03
CA LEU A 165 -25.19 3.80 -5.91
C LEU A 165 -23.71 3.40 -5.96
N ARG A 166 -23.46 2.13 -6.27
CA ARG A 166 -22.12 1.57 -6.43
C ARG A 166 -21.38 2.10 -7.65
N ASN A 167 -22.00 2.07 -8.84
CA ASN A 167 -21.37 2.53 -10.07
C ASN A 167 -21.04 4.03 -10.04
N ALA A 168 -21.88 4.81 -9.35
CA ALA A 168 -21.70 6.23 -9.14
C ALA A 168 -20.80 6.58 -7.95
N ASN A 169 -20.28 5.58 -7.20
CA ASN A 169 -19.43 5.76 -6.02
C ASN A 169 -20.02 6.69 -4.95
N ILE A 170 -21.32 6.56 -4.68
CA ILE A 170 -22.07 7.41 -3.74
C ILE A 170 -21.77 6.97 -2.29
N CYS A 171 -21.42 7.90 -1.40
CA CYS A 171 -21.07 7.56 -0.01
C CYS A 171 -22.32 7.31 0.87
N LYS A 172 -22.18 6.71 2.06
CA LYS A 172 -23.32 6.33 2.94
C LYS A 172 -24.30 7.49 3.21
N SER A 173 -23.78 8.68 3.52
CA SER A 173 -24.62 9.86 3.78
C SER A 173 -25.38 10.30 2.53
N GLN A 174 -24.71 10.34 1.37
CA GLN A 174 -25.34 10.69 0.09
C GLN A 174 -26.34 9.62 -0.35
N SER A 175 -26.06 8.33 -0.14
CA SER A 175 -26.98 7.23 -0.40
C SER A 175 -28.24 7.36 0.43
N ASN A 176 -28.12 7.67 1.72
CA ASN A 176 -29.26 7.93 2.59
C ASN A 176 -30.06 9.16 2.13
N GLN A 177 -29.40 10.24 1.71
CA GLN A 177 -30.07 11.42 1.15
C GLN A 177 -30.83 11.08 -0.14
N LEU A 178 -30.22 10.31 -1.05
CA LEU A 178 -30.85 9.90 -2.30
C LEU A 178 -32.02 8.95 -2.06
N ILE A 179 -31.87 7.98 -1.15
CA ILE A 179 -32.95 7.06 -0.76
C ILE A 179 -34.11 7.86 -0.15
N SER A 180 -33.82 8.81 0.74
CA SER A 180 -34.83 9.70 1.32
C SER A 180 -35.53 10.55 0.26
N LEU A 181 -34.79 11.07 -0.72
CA LEU A 181 -35.35 11.85 -1.82
C LEU A 181 -36.31 11.00 -2.67
N ILE A 182 -35.87 9.81 -3.09
CA ILE A 182 -36.69 8.88 -3.88
C ILE A 182 -37.96 8.50 -3.10
N LYS A 183 -37.82 8.16 -1.81
CA LYS A 183 -38.94 7.79 -0.96
C LYS A 183 -39.95 8.93 -0.81
N SER A 184 -39.49 10.18 -0.73
CA SER A 184 -40.38 11.34 -0.60
C SER A 184 -41.22 11.65 -1.85
N VAL A 185 -40.79 11.18 -3.02
CA VAL A 185 -41.49 11.37 -4.30
C VAL A 185 -42.47 10.23 -4.59
N LEU A 186 -42.26 9.06 -3.99
CA LEU A 186 -43.14 7.91 -4.18
C LEU A 186 -44.47 8.11 -3.44
N PRO A 187 -45.62 7.80 -4.07
CA PRO A 187 -46.90 7.86 -3.37
C PRO A 187 -46.93 6.91 -2.16
N GLU A 188 -47.67 7.28 -1.12
CA GLU A 188 -47.88 6.43 0.05
C GLU A 188 -49.13 5.56 -0.10
N PRO A 189 -49.10 4.27 0.33
CA PRO A 189 -47.96 3.55 0.92
C PRO A 189 -47.01 2.94 -0.14
N ASN A 190 -45.70 3.05 0.06
CA ASN A 190 -44.67 2.41 -0.77
C ASN A 190 -43.74 1.49 0.05
N PHE A 191 -43.08 0.57 -0.64
CA PHE A 191 -42.12 -0.38 -0.07
C PHE A 191 -40.66 0.05 -0.29
N MET A 192 -40.42 1.35 -0.51
CA MET A 192 -39.07 1.89 -0.66
C MET A 192 -38.33 1.84 0.68
N PRO A 193 -37.09 1.32 0.72
CA PRO A 193 -36.26 1.39 1.92
C PRO A 193 -36.07 2.83 2.38
N SER A 194 -36.00 3.03 3.69
CA SER A 194 -35.85 4.34 4.34
C SER A 194 -34.39 4.75 4.52
N SER A 195 -33.47 3.78 4.41
CA SER A 195 -32.04 3.99 4.59
C SER A 195 -31.24 3.00 3.74
N LEU A 196 -29.94 3.26 3.59
CA LEU A 196 -29.00 2.32 2.98
C LEU A 196 -28.94 1.01 3.77
N GLU A 197 -29.02 1.04 5.10
CA GLU A 197 -29.00 -0.18 5.92
C GLU A 197 -30.23 -1.05 5.68
N GLU A 198 -31.41 -0.43 5.57
CA GLU A 198 -32.65 -1.13 5.22
C GLU A 198 -32.57 -1.70 3.80
N LEU A 199 -32.06 -0.92 2.83
CA LEU A 199 -31.82 -1.38 1.46
C LEU A 199 -30.89 -2.62 1.46
N LEU A 200 -29.75 -2.55 2.14
CA LEU A 200 -28.79 -3.66 2.21
C LEU A 200 -29.39 -4.90 2.89
N THR A 201 -30.19 -4.70 3.94
CA THR A 201 -30.90 -5.78 4.64
C THR A 201 -31.91 -6.46 3.73
N MET A 202 -32.72 -5.69 2.98
CA MET A 202 -33.66 -6.21 1.98
C MET A 202 -32.95 -7.01 0.88
N MET A 203 -31.70 -6.64 0.56
CA MET A 203 -30.85 -7.36 -0.40
C MET A 203 -30.14 -8.60 0.18
N ASN A 204 -30.39 -8.94 1.46
CA ASN A 204 -29.65 -9.96 2.21
C ASN A 204 -28.12 -9.74 2.09
N ILE A 205 -27.68 -8.49 2.26
CA ILE A 205 -26.27 -8.12 2.33
C ILE A 205 -25.93 -7.96 3.80
N GLU A 206 -25.34 -9.00 4.38
CA GLU A 206 -24.86 -8.99 5.76
C GLU A 206 -23.50 -8.28 5.88
N ASP A 207 -23.24 -7.71 7.07
CA ASP A 207 -21.92 -7.24 7.45
C ASP A 207 -20.94 -8.42 7.51
N LEU A 208 -19.90 -8.37 6.67
CA LEU A 208 -18.80 -9.35 6.72
C LEU A 208 -17.65 -8.91 7.60
N PHE A 209 -17.80 -7.88 8.42
CA PHE A 209 -16.72 -7.43 9.27
C PHE A 209 -17.17 -7.17 10.69
N THR A 210 -16.21 -7.34 11.58
CA THR A 210 -16.32 -6.95 12.97
C THR A 210 -15.31 -5.84 13.22
N SER A 211 -15.73 -4.80 13.91
CA SER A 211 -14.82 -3.71 14.30
C SER A 211 -14.42 -3.84 15.76
N ARG A 212 -13.18 -3.47 16.09
CA ARG A 212 -12.69 -3.37 17.47
C ARG A 212 -11.69 -2.23 17.62
N LYS A 213 -11.60 -1.66 18.82
CA LYS A 213 -10.62 -0.63 19.15
C LYS A 213 -9.51 -1.20 20.04
N VAL A 214 -8.29 -0.68 19.85
CA VAL A 214 -7.11 -1.04 20.64
C VAL A 214 -6.39 0.20 21.10
N CYS A 215 -6.04 0.26 22.39
CA CYS A 215 -5.17 1.30 22.91
C CYS A 215 -3.71 0.88 22.71
N ILE A 216 -2.96 1.65 21.93
CA ILE A 216 -1.54 1.44 21.63
C ILE A 216 -0.68 1.55 22.91
N SER A 217 -1.03 2.48 23.81
CA SER A 217 -0.25 2.71 25.03
C SER A 217 -0.36 1.57 26.05
N CYS A 218 -1.57 1.07 26.30
CA CYS A 218 -1.78 0.00 27.29
C CYS A 218 -1.99 -1.39 26.69
N ARG A 219 -1.96 -1.50 25.36
CA ARG A 219 -2.09 -2.75 24.57
C ARG A 219 -3.39 -3.53 24.82
N ARG A 220 -4.45 -2.87 25.30
CA ARG A 220 -5.75 -3.51 25.56
C ARG A 220 -6.78 -3.21 24.48
N LYS A 221 -7.59 -4.23 24.19
CA LYS A 221 -8.79 -4.17 23.36
C LYS A 221 -9.94 -3.57 24.17
N PHE A 222 -10.83 -2.83 23.52
CA PHE A 222 -12.08 -2.34 24.11
C PHE A 222 -13.15 -2.15 23.03
N SER A 223 -14.40 -1.96 23.45
CA SER A 223 -15.57 -1.88 22.56
C SER A 223 -15.52 -0.64 21.65
N CYS A 224 -16.06 -0.75 20.43
CA CYS A 224 -16.14 0.36 19.47
C CYS A 224 -16.95 1.55 19.97
N ASN A 225 -17.91 1.31 20.87
CA ASN A 225 -18.78 2.35 21.43
C ASN A 225 -18.05 3.22 22.47
N GLU A 226 -16.87 2.80 22.91
CA GLU A 226 -16.05 3.56 23.86
C GLU A 226 -15.01 4.39 23.08
N ASN A 227 -14.85 5.65 23.48
CA ASN A 227 -13.85 6.57 22.90
C ASN A 227 -12.67 6.81 23.82
N THR A 228 -12.69 6.21 25.01
CA THR A 228 -11.67 6.39 26.04
C THR A 228 -11.20 5.02 26.52
N CYS A 229 -9.90 4.86 26.68
CA CYS A 229 -9.39 3.63 27.27
C CYS A 229 -9.62 3.67 28.78
N LYS A 230 -10.55 2.87 29.30
CA LYS A 230 -10.88 2.80 30.74
C LYS A 230 -9.69 2.51 31.65
N LYS A 231 -8.62 1.86 31.15
CA LYS A 231 -7.44 1.49 31.96
C LYS A 231 -6.42 2.61 32.10
N CYS A 232 -5.96 3.19 30.99
CA CYS A 232 -4.97 4.25 31.02
C CYS A 232 -5.61 5.65 31.04
N GLN A 233 -6.94 5.73 31.02
CA GLN A 233 -7.74 6.96 30.95
C GLN A 233 -7.35 7.89 29.78
N SER A 234 -6.60 7.36 28.80
CA SER A 234 -6.19 8.12 27.63
C SER A 234 -7.43 8.48 26.82
N THR A 235 -7.65 9.78 26.69
CA THR A 235 -8.60 10.41 25.76
C THR A 235 -7.93 10.76 24.44
N ASP A 236 -6.62 10.56 24.33
CA ASP A 236 -5.86 10.87 23.12
C ASP A 236 -6.13 9.84 22.04
N GLN A 237 -6.93 10.25 21.04
CA GLN A 237 -7.26 9.45 19.87
C GLN A 237 -6.04 9.01 19.06
N THR A 238 -4.87 9.64 19.23
CA THR A 238 -3.64 9.15 18.59
C THR A 238 -3.15 7.83 19.12
N THR A 239 -3.52 7.51 20.35
CA THR A 239 -3.18 6.27 21.03
C THR A 239 -4.21 5.18 20.80
N ILE A 240 -5.25 5.45 20.00
CA ILE A 240 -6.32 4.51 19.67
C ILE A 240 -6.17 4.10 18.21
N ALA A 241 -6.23 2.80 17.97
CA ALA A 241 -6.35 2.23 16.65
C ALA A 241 -7.68 1.49 16.51
N THR A 242 -8.28 1.60 15.33
CA THR A 242 -9.48 0.86 14.95
C THR A 242 -9.07 -0.27 14.01
N ILE A 243 -9.58 -1.46 14.27
CA ILE A 243 -9.33 -2.66 13.48
C ILE A 243 -10.65 -3.15 12.93
N PHE A 244 -10.65 -3.53 11.66
CA PHE A 244 -11.75 -4.21 10.99
C PHE A 244 -11.29 -5.61 10.63
N ASP A 245 -11.83 -6.61 11.31
CA ASP A 245 -11.55 -8.01 11.04
C ASP A 245 -12.70 -8.62 10.24
N ILE A 246 -12.37 -9.16 9.09
CA ILE A 246 -13.33 -9.62 8.12
C ILE A 246 -13.66 -11.11 8.38
N ASP A 247 -14.88 -11.52 8.02
CA ASP A 247 -15.37 -12.89 8.10
C ASP A 247 -14.73 -13.73 6.99
N LEU A 248 -13.59 -14.33 7.34
CA LEU A 248 -12.79 -15.16 6.46
C LEU A 248 -13.58 -16.36 5.92
N CYS A 249 -14.46 -16.95 6.73
CA CYS A 249 -15.25 -18.11 6.31
C CYS A 249 -16.16 -17.72 5.15
N LYS A 250 -16.95 -16.66 5.32
CA LYS A 250 -17.90 -16.19 4.30
C LYS A 250 -17.17 -15.71 3.04
N ILE A 251 -16.09 -14.95 3.19
CA ILE A 251 -15.32 -14.45 2.04
C ILE A 251 -14.69 -15.58 1.25
N LEU A 252 -13.99 -16.50 1.92
CA LEU A 252 -13.29 -17.58 1.23
C LEU A 252 -14.29 -18.53 0.58
N SER A 253 -15.36 -18.94 1.27
CA SER A 253 -16.41 -19.78 0.66
C SER A 253 -17.03 -19.11 -0.56
N SER A 254 -17.37 -17.82 -0.48
CA SER A 254 -17.93 -17.04 -1.61
C SER A 254 -16.95 -16.93 -2.78
N LEU A 255 -15.68 -16.60 -2.51
CA LEU A 255 -14.66 -16.46 -3.55
C LEU A 255 -14.36 -17.80 -4.23
N LEU A 256 -14.22 -18.87 -3.44
CA LEU A 256 -13.94 -20.20 -3.95
C LEU A 256 -15.14 -20.77 -4.71
N GLN A 257 -16.37 -20.42 -4.33
CA GLN A 257 -17.56 -20.75 -5.11
C GLN A 257 -17.56 -20.02 -6.46
N ARG A 258 -17.26 -18.73 -6.45
CA ARG A 258 -17.24 -17.91 -7.68
C ARG A 258 -16.16 -18.36 -8.66
N LEU A 259 -15.01 -18.80 -8.15
CA LEU A 259 -13.82 -19.11 -8.94
C LEU A 259 -13.58 -20.62 -9.09
N SER A 260 -14.51 -21.48 -8.69
CA SER A 260 -14.30 -22.93 -8.60
C SER A 260 -13.89 -23.55 -9.94
N ILE A 261 -14.52 -23.13 -11.04
CA ILE A 261 -14.23 -23.63 -12.40
C ILE A 261 -12.79 -23.30 -12.78
N TYR A 262 -12.39 -22.02 -12.65
CA TYR A 262 -11.03 -21.58 -12.98
C TYR A 262 -9.96 -22.24 -12.09
N ILE A 263 -10.27 -22.47 -10.81
CA ILE A 263 -9.38 -23.17 -9.88
C ILE A 263 -9.20 -24.62 -10.34
N GLN A 264 -10.29 -25.32 -10.67
CA GLN A 264 -10.25 -26.70 -11.10
C GLN A 264 -9.48 -26.87 -12.41
N GLU A 265 -9.82 -26.08 -13.44
CA GLU A 265 -9.13 -26.07 -14.73
C GLU A 265 -7.63 -25.79 -14.58
N TYR A 266 -7.26 -24.92 -13.64
CA TYR A 266 -5.86 -24.59 -13.41
C TYR A 266 -5.12 -25.72 -12.67
N LYS A 267 -5.78 -26.35 -11.70
CA LYS A 267 -5.25 -27.52 -10.99
C LYS A 267 -5.05 -28.73 -11.89
N GLU A 268 -5.89 -28.94 -12.89
CA GLU A 268 -5.72 -30.02 -13.86
C GLU A 268 -4.37 -29.91 -14.59
N LYS A 269 -3.88 -28.68 -14.82
CA LYS A 269 -2.55 -28.46 -15.40
C LYS A 269 -1.40 -28.86 -14.48
N PHE A 270 -1.64 -29.02 -13.17
CA PHE A 270 -0.60 -29.45 -12.23
C PHE A 270 -0.23 -30.92 -12.44
N LEU A 271 -1.17 -31.71 -12.97
CA LEU A 271 -1.02 -33.14 -13.22
C LEU A 271 -0.34 -33.44 -14.56
N ASP A 272 -0.36 -32.49 -15.50
CA ASP A 272 0.30 -32.60 -16.80
C ASP A 272 1.81 -32.35 -16.66
N THR A 273 2.54 -33.41 -16.32
CA THR A 273 3.98 -33.32 -16.01
C THR A 273 4.82 -32.76 -17.17
N ASP A 274 4.48 -33.04 -18.43
CA ASP A 274 5.23 -32.57 -19.60
C ASP A 274 5.07 -31.06 -19.83
N ASN A 275 3.85 -30.52 -19.74
CA ASN A 275 3.62 -29.08 -19.85
C ASN A 275 3.97 -28.31 -18.57
N SER A 276 3.88 -28.96 -17.40
CA SER A 276 4.18 -28.37 -16.08
C SER A 276 5.63 -27.85 -15.99
N ALA A 277 6.54 -28.48 -16.72
CA ALA A 277 7.95 -28.10 -16.74
C ALA A 277 8.18 -26.78 -17.49
N MET A 278 7.30 -26.39 -18.41
CA MET A 278 7.39 -25.15 -19.19
C MET A 278 6.73 -23.96 -18.47
N ILE A 279 5.72 -24.21 -17.65
CA ILE A 279 5.02 -23.15 -16.92
C ILE A 279 5.89 -22.68 -15.74
N ASN A 280 6.14 -21.37 -15.69
CA ASN A 280 6.97 -20.74 -14.66
C ASN A 280 6.19 -19.90 -13.66
N ASP A 281 5.26 -20.57 -12.97
CA ASP A 281 4.39 -19.98 -11.95
C ASP A 281 4.45 -20.78 -10.64
N ILE A 282 3.94 -20.18 -9.56
CA ILE A 282 4.05 -20.63 -8.17
C ILE A 282 3.65 -22.10 -7.96
N PRO A 283 2.50 -22.60 -8.47
CA PRO A 283 2.10 -23.99 -8.23
C PRO A 283 3.03 -25.03 -8.86
N PHE A 284 3.85 -24.62 -9.83
CA PHE A 284 4.73 -25.51 -10.61
C PHE A 284 6.14 -25.59 -10.04
N ARG A 285 6.37 -24.98 -8.87
CA ARG A 285 7.71 -24.73 -8.32
C ARG A 285 7.90 -25.39 -6.97
N MET A 286 9.17 -25.46 -6.56
CA MET A 286 9.65 -26.44 -5.58
C MET A 286 8.86 -26.43 -4.28
N LEU A 287 8.63 -25.25 -3.69
CA LEU A 287 7.96 -25.16 -2.39
C LEU A 287 6.48 -25.56 -2.45
N TYR A 288 5.77 -25.21 -3.52
CA TYR A 288 4.37 -25.60 -3.64
C TYR A 288 4.23 -27.10 -3.93
N LYS A 289 5.10 -27.67 -4.77
CA LYS A 289 5.12 -29.12 -5.00
C LYS A 289 5.36 -29.89 -3.70
N GLN A 290 6.33 -29.45 -2.89
CA GLN A 290 6.57 -30.01 -1.55
C GLN A 290 5.35 -29.87 -0.63
N LEU A 291 4.63 -28.74 -0.68
CA LEU A 291 3.40 -28.57 0.09
C LEU A 291 2.35 -29.60 -0.32
N VAL A 292 2.12 -29.80 -1.62
CA VAL A 292 1.13 -30.78 -2.12
C VAL A 292 1.54 -32.21 -1.79
N GLU A 293 2.83 -32.55 -1.91
CA GLU A 293 3.37 -33.88 -1.55
C GLU A 293 3.15 -34.23 -0.08
N ASN A 294 3.13 -33.22 0.81
CA ASN A 294 2.83 -33.43 2.23
C ASN A 294 1.34 -33.71 2.50
N TYR A 295 0.46 -33.46 1.54
CA TYR A 295 -1.00 -33.61 1.67
C TYR A 295 -1.63 -34.17 0.38
N PRO A 296 -1.26 -35.39 -0.06
CA PRO A 296 -1.62 -35.92 -1.39
C PRO A 296 -3.13 -36.15 -1.57
N ASP A 297 -3.84 -36.47 -0.49
CA ASP A 297 -5.28 -36.79 -0.53
C ASP A 297 -6.18 -35.57 -0.25
N GLU A 298 -5.60 -34.39 -0.04
CA GLU A 298 -6.35 -33.18 0.31
C GLU A 298 -6.53 -32.26 -0.90
N ASN A 299 -7.76 -31.77 -1.11
CA ASN A 299 -8.03 -30.74 -2.10
C ASN A 299 -7.59 -29.36 -1.56
N LEU A 300 -6.35 -28.95 -1.82
CA LEU A 300 -5.75 -27.77 -1.19
C LEU A 300 -6.20 -26.43 -1.78
N ILE A 301 -6.30 -25.41 -0.94
CA ILE A 301 -6.30 -23.99 -1.34
C ILE A 301 -5.25 -23.28 -0.50
N SER A 302 -4.35 -22.58 -1.16
CA SER A 302 -3.17 -22.01 -0.54
C SER A 302 -3.16 -20.49 -0.67
N LEU A 303 -2.83 -19.81 0.43
CA LEU A 303 -2.82 -18.35 0.50
C LEU A 303 -1.40 -17.78 0.52
N ILE A 304 -1.17 -16.75 -0.28
CA ILE A 304 -0.01 -15.86 -0.18
C ILE A 304 -0.46 -14.59 0.52
N PHE A 305 0.08 -14.32 1.70
CA PHE A 305 -0.27 -13.13 2.45
C PHE A 305 0.45 -11.88 1.93
N HIS A 306 -0.28 -10.78 1.99
CA HIS A 306 0.16 -9.46 1.60
C HIS A 306 -0.04 -8.50 2.77
N LEU A 307 0.93 -7.64 3.00
CA LEU A 307 0.83 -6.56 3.99
C LEU A 307 1.26 -5.23 3.36
N ASP A 308 0.47 -4.18 3.60
CA ASP A 308 0.81 -2.83 3.16
C ASP A 308 0.32 -1.73 4.11
N GLY A 309 0.93 -0.55 3.97
CA GLY A 309 0.54 0.68 4.66
C GLY A 309 0.32 1.85 3.71
N ILE A 310 -0.89 2.41 3.71
CA ILE A 310 -1.28 3.60 2.96
C ILE A 310 -1.33 4.83 3.87
N SER A 311 -0.79 5.95 3.38
CA SER A 311 -1.05 7.28 3.95
C SER A 311 -2.14 7.97 3.13
N LEU A 312 -3.39 7.95 3.61
CA LEU A 312 -4.55 8.44 2.84
C LEU A 312 -4.61 9.98 2.71
N VAL A 313 -3.97 10.73 3.60
CA VAL A 313 -3.92 12.20 3.55
C VAL A 313 -2.52 12.67 3.91
N LYS A 314 -1.85 13.40 3.00
CA LYS A 314 -0.47 13.91 3.18
C LYS A 314 -0.30 14.80 4.43
N SER A 315 -1.36 15.43 4.91
CA SER A 315 -1.33 16.37 6.04
C SER A 315 -1.58 15.73 7.41
N THR A 316 -1.86 14.43 7.52
CA THR A 316 -2.15 13.77 8.80
C THR A 316 -1.23 12.58 9.04
N LYS A 317 -0.86 12.32 10.30
CA LYS A 317 -0.08 11.13 10.70
C LYS A 317 -0.90 9.83 10.71
N LEU A 318 -2.17 9.85 10.27
CA LEU A 318 -3.08 8.71 10.35
C LEU A 318 -2.82 7.77 9.17
N LYS A 319 -2.50 6.51 9.49
CA LYS A 319 -2.13 5.47 8.52
C LYS A 319 -3.21 4.40 8.47
N LEU A 320 -3.43 3.84 7.29
CA LEU A 320 -4.26 2.67 7.07
C LEU A 320 -3.36 1.52 6.63
N TRP A 321 -3.43 0.37 7.29
CA TRP A 321 -2.71 -0.82 6.91
C TRP A 321 -3.69 -1.92 6.50
N LEU A 322 -3.34 -2.68 5.47
CA LEU A 322 -4.14 -3.75 4.91
C LEU A 322 -3.42 -5.08 5.08
N PHE A 323 -4.16 -6.10 5.50
CA PHE A 323 -3.75 -7.49 5.46
C PHE A 323 -4.70 -8.23 4.50
N SER A 324 -4.18 -8.71 3.39
CA SER A 324 -4.92 -9.42 2.34
C SER A 324 -4.16 -10.67 1.90
N ALA A 325 -4.73 -11.45 0.99
CA ALA A 325 -4.03 -12.55 0.36
C ALA A 325 -4.38 -12.75 -1.12
N SER A 326 -3.60 -13.59 -1.78
CA SER A 326 -3.89 -14.16 -3.09
C SER A 326 -4.03 -15.69 -2.99
N ILE A 327 -4.87 -16.27 -3.84
CA ILE A 327 -5.05 -17.73 -3.95
C ILE A 327 -4.04 -18.28 -4.96
N VAL A 328 -3.20 -19.23 -4.56
CA VAL A 328 -2.14 -19.80 -5.40
C VAL A 328 -2.73 -20.55 -6.60
N GLU A 329 -3.82 -21.28 -6.38
CA GLU A 329 -4.46 -22.16 -7.36
C GLU A 329 -5.33 -21.42 -8.39
N LEU A 330 -5.16 -20.11 -8.53
CA LEU A 330 -5.68 -19.31 -9.63
C LEU A 330 -4.58 -19.02 -10.65
N PRO A 331 -4.87 -18.96 -11.97
CA PRO A 331 -3.89 -18.51 -12.95
C PRO A 331 -3.47 -17.05 -12.70
N PRO A 332 -2.24 -16.63 -13.04
CA PRO A 332 -1.70 -15.30 -12.70
C PRO A 332 -2.61 -14.13 -13.07
N LYS A 333 -3.27 -14.19 -14.23
CA LYS A 333 -4.20 -13.15 -14.70
C LYS A 333 -5.37 -12.96 -13.74
N LEU A 334 -5.91 -14.04 -13.16
CA LEU A 334 -7.02 -13.97 -12.21
C LEU A 334 -6.52 -13.75 -10.78
N ARG A 335 -5.39 -14.35 -10.40
CA ARG A 335 -4.77 -14.22 -9.08
C ARG A 335 -4.48 -12.77 -8.70
N HIS A 336 -4.05 -11.96 -9.67
CA HIS A 336 -3.68 -10.56 -9.46
C HIS A 336 -4.84 -9.57 -9.67
N ARG A 337 -6.06 -10.03 -9.98
CA ARG A 337 -7.23 -9.13 -10.01
C ARG A 337 -7.62 -8.74 -8.59
N ARG A 338 -7.79 -7.44 -8.35
CA ARG A 338 -8.21 -6.88 -7.05
C ARG A 338 -9.42 -7.57 -6.43
N PHE A 339 -10.41 -7.95 -7.24
CA PHE A 339 -11.64 -8.61 -6.78
C PHE A 339 -11.47 -10.09 -6.39
N ASN A 340 -10.34 -10.69 -6.75
CA ASN A 340 -10.00 -12.07 -6.42
C ASN A 340 -9.02 -12.15 -5.24
N MET A 341 -8.64 -11.01 -4.65
CA MET A 341 -7.80 -10.94 -3.46
C MET A 341 -8.68 -10.82 -2.21
N PRO A 342 -8.79 -11.87 -1.37
CA PRO A 342 -9.47 -11.75 -0.09
C PRO A 342 -8.79 -10.70 0.79
N LEU A 343 -9.56 -9.68 1.19
CA LEU A 343 -9.18 -8.78 2.28
C LEU A 343 -9.49 -9.47 3.62
N MET A 344 -8.52 -9.50 4.53
CA MET A 344 -8.65 -10.20 5.80
C MET A 344 -8.84 -9.25 6.97
N SER A 345 -8.04 -8.18 7.03
CA SER A 345 -8.16 -7.19 8.09
C SER A 345 -7.58 -5.84 7.70
N ILE A 346 -8.08 -4.80 8.36
CA ILE A 346 -7.65 -3.41 8.19
C ILE A 346 -7.27 -2.85 9.55
N TRP A 347 -6.14 -2.16 9.63
CA TRP A 347 -5.74 -1.36 10.79
C TRP A 347 -5.75 0.12 10.45
N ILE A 348 -6.28 0.94 11.34
CA ILE A 348 -6.29 2.40 11.21
C ILE A 348 -5.78 2.99 12.49
N GLY A 349 -4.67 3.72 12.41
CA GLY A 349 -4.06 4.33 13.58
C GLY A 349 -2.99 5.35 13.23
N HIS A 350 -2.64 6.18 14.20
CA HIS A 350 -1.62 7.22 14.03
C HIS A 350 -0.18 6.70 14.10
N THR A 351 -0.01 5.40 14.34
CA THR A 351 1.28 4.71 14.40
C THR A 351 1.25 3.48 13.49
N GLU A 352 2.43 2.91 13.24
CA GLU A 352 2.52 1.56 12.67
C GLU A 352 1.77 0.56 13.56
N PRO A 353 1.18 -0.49 12.96
CA PRO A 353 0.42 -1.47 13.71
C PRO A 353 1.30 -2.27 14.66
N LEU A 354 0.79 -2.49 15.87
CA LEU A 354 1.33 -3.52 16.75
C LEU A 354 0.84 -4.88 16.20
N ILE A 355 1.61 -5.47 15.27
CA ILE A 355 1.20 -6.65 14.48
C ILE A 355 0.57 -7.75 15.31
N ASN A 356 1.19 -8.12 16.44
CA ASN A 356 0.67 -9.18 17.29
C ASN A 356 -0.72 -8.85 17.87
N LEU A 357 -1.03 -7.59 18.16
CA LEU A 357 -2.36 -7.18 18.61
C LEU A 357 -3.35 -7.04 17.46
N TRP A 358 -2.85 -6.65 16.29
CA TRP A 358 -3.67 -6.51 15.09
C TRP A 358 -4.10 -7.87 14.56
N LEU A 359 -3.17 -8.75 14.23
CA LEU A 359 -3.47 -9.97 13.48
C LEU A 359 -3.87 -11.18 14.32
N HIS A 360 -3.81 -11.11 15.66
CA HIS A 360 -4.13 -12.23 16.56
C HIS A 360 -5.47 -12.94 16.23
N GLU A 361 -6.56 -12.18 16.09
CA GLU A 361 -7.89 -12.76 15.83
C GLU A 361 -7.96 -13.43 14.45
N ILE A 362 -7.38 -12.79 13.43
CA ILE A 362 -7.32 -13.31 12.07
C ILE A 362 -6.49 -14.59 12.01
N VAL A 363 -5.35 -14.61 12.69
CA VAL A 363 -4.48 -15.78 12.80
C VAL A 363 -5.18 -16.96 13.46
N ASN A 364 -5.92 -16.72 14.55
CA ASN A 364 -6.70 -17.76 15.19
C ASN A 364 -7.83 -18.28 14.29
N LYS A 365 -8.53 -17.39 13.56
CA LYS A 365 -9.55 -17.78 12.57
C LYS A 365 -8.95 -18.60 11.43
N LEU A 366 -7.77 -18.22 10.92
CA LEU A 366 -7.06 -18.98 9.90
C LEU A 366 -6.67 -20.38 10.41
N ASN A 367 -6.14 -20.48 11.63
CA ASN A 367 -5.83 -21.78 12.24
C ASN A 367 -7.07 -22.66 12.42
N TYR A 368 -8.19 -22.07 12.84
CA TYR A 368 -9.47 -22.77 12.89
C TYR A 368 -9.89 -23.28 11.50
N LEU A 369 -9.86 -22.42 10.48
CA LEU A 369 -10.17 -22.77 9.10
C LEU A 369 -9.23 -23.83 8.51
N LYS A 370 -7.95 -23.83 8.91
CA LYS A 370 -6.99 -24.88 8.56
C LYS A 370 -7.36 -26.22 9.21
N SER A 371 -7.85 -26.21 10.46
CA SER A 371 -8.28 -27.43 11.14
C SER A 371 -9.54 -28.03 10.50
N GLN A 372 -10.44 -27.17 10.02
CA GLN A 372 -11.66 -27.54 9.32
C GLN A 372 -11.43 -27.61 7.81
N SER A 373 -12.48 -27.91 7.05
CA SER A 373 -12.52 -27.73 5.60
C SER A 373 -13.35 -26.51 5.26
N ILE A 374 -12.97 -25.78 4.22
CA ILE A 374 -13.80 -24.71 3.66
C ILE A 374 -14.86 -25.37 2.80
N HIS A 375 -16.10 -25.34 3.29
CA HIS A 375 -17.26 -25.84 2.58
C HIS A 375 -17.70 -24.82 1.53
N VAL A 376 -17.69 -25.22 0.25
CA VAL A 376 -18.10 -24.39 -0.88
C VAL A 376 -19.44 -24.87 -1.44
N SER A 377 -19.59 -26.17 -1.63
CA SER A 377 -20.84 -26.82 -2.03
C SER A 377 -20.89 -28.25 -1.45
N PRO A 378 -22.04 -28.97 -1.52
CA PRO A 378 -22.16 -30.32 -0.97
C PRO A 378 -21.06 -31.28 -1.44
N ASN A 379 -20.55 -31.10 -2.67
CA ASN A 379 -19.55 -31.97 -3.28
C ASN A 379 -18.17 -31.31 -3.42
N LEU A 380 -18.00 -30.06 -2.96
CA LEU A 380 -16.74 -29.32 -3.12
C LEU A 380 -16.30 -28.70 -1.80
N ASN A 381 -15.22 -29.27 -1.27
CA ASN A 381 -14.57 -28.81 -0.05
C ASN A 381 -13.08 -28.59 -0.32
N TYR A 382 -12.50 -27.58 0.32
CA TYR A 382 -11.08 -27.30 0.23
C TYR A 382 -10.40 -27.32 1.60
N LYS A 383 -9.15 -27.78 1.64
CA LYS A 383 -8.29 -27.65 2.82
C LYS A 383 -7.41 -26.42 2.70
N LEU A 384 -7.54 -25.50 3.66
CA LEU A 384 -6.77 -24.27 3.66
C LEU A 384 -5.30 -24.52 4.02
N LYS A 385 -4.38 -23.90 3.29
CA LYS A 385 -2.96 -23.77 3.61
C LYS A 385 -2.53 -22.31 3.56
N CYS A 386 -1.61 -21.95 4.44
CA CYS A 386 -0.99 -20.64 4.51
C CYS A 386 0.43 -20.79 3.97
N PHE A 387 0.65 -20.39 2.72
CA PHE A 387 1.81 -20.84 1.95
C PHE A 387 3.00 -19.88 2.01
N ALA A 388 2.76 -18.58 1.83
CA ALA A 388 3.84 -17.60 1.68
C ALA A 388 3.45 -16.20 2.14
N VAL A 389 4.41 -15.30 2.21
CA VAL A 389 4.22 -13.87 2.49
C VAL A 389 5.05 -13.01 1.55
N THR A 390 4.47 -11.91 1.08
CA THR A 390 5.13 -10.88 0.27
C THR A 390 4.68 -9.48 0.69
N GLY A 391 5.45 -8.48 0.30
CA GLY A 391 5.19 -7.06 0.59
C GLY A 391 6.45 -6.23 0.42
N ASP A 392 6.32 -4.92 0.62
CA ASP A 392 7.47 -4.04 0.66
C ASP A 392 8.38 -4.34 1.88
N CYS A 393 9.63 -3.88 1.85
CA CYS A 393 10.57 -4.16 2.95
C CYS A 393 10.07 -3.67 4.32
N PRO A 394 9.47 -2.46 4.44
CA PRO A 394 8.80 -2.01 5.67
C PRO A 394 7.67 -2.91 6.18
N ALA A 395 6.82 -3.48 5.34
CA ALA A 395 5.75 -4.39 5.76
C ALA A 395 6.33 -5.76 6.14
N ILE A 396 7.26 -6.29 5.34
CA ILE A 396 7.93 -7.57 5.64
C ILE A 396 8.69 -7.50 6.97
N ARG A 397 9.45 -6.44 7.26
CA ARG A 397 10.12 -6.30 8.58
C ARG A 397 9.11 -6.35 9.73
N LEU A 398 7.94 -5.75 9.50
CA LEU A 398 6.94 -5.55 10.52
C LEU A 398 6.24 -6.87 10.86
N ILE A 399 5.82 -7.63 9.84
CA ILE A 399 5.16 -8.93 10.03
C ILE A 399 6.12 -10.03 10.50
N LEU A 400 7.40 -9.96 10.09
CA LEU A 400 8.45 -10.89 10.54
C LEU A 400 9.02 -10.56 11.92
N ASN A 401 8.64 -9.42 12.52
CA ASN A 401 9.23 -8.89 13.75
C ASN A 401 10.76 -8.79 13.66
N PHE A 402 11.23 -8.10 12.61
CA PHE A 402 12.63 -7.97 12.22
C PHE A 402 13.10 -6.51 12.28
N ILE A 403 14.42 -6.31 12.32
CA ILE A 403 15.01 -4.96 12.25
C ILE A 403 14.74 -4.29 10.90
N SER A 404 14.89 -2.96 10.85
CA SER A 404 14.75 -2.21 9.59
C SER A 404 15.91 -2.47 8.61
N HIS A 405 15.68 -2.13 7.34
CA HIS A 405 16.63 -2.33 6.22
C HIS A 405 17.99 -1.61 6.39
N GLY A 406 18.11 -0.66 7.34
CA GLY A 406 19.37 0.00 7.69
C GLY A 406 20.20 -0.70 8.78
N GLY A 407 19.67 -1.76 9.38
CA GLY A 407 20.31 -2.48 10.49
C GLY A 407 21.41 -3.45 10.04
N TYR A 408 22.38 -3.75 10.89
CA TYR A 408 23.52 -4.60 10.55
C TYR A 408 23.15 -6.01 10.03
N TRP A 409 22.03 -6.56 10.48
CA TRP A 409 21.58 -7.92 10.15
C TRP A 409 20.16 -7.90 9.57
N CYS A 410 19.88 -7.05 8.57
CA CYS A 410 18.51 -6.84 8.11
C CYS A 410 18.01 -7.85 7.07
N CYS A 411 18.86 -8.72 6.53
CA CYS A 411 18.42 -9.77 5.62
C CYS A 411 17.74 -10.91 6.39
N TRP A 412 16.47 -11.14 6.08
CA TRP A 412 15.68 -12.25 6.60
C TRP A 412 16.01 -13.60 5.95
N LEU A 413 16.76 -13.62 4.83
CA LEU A 413 17.12 -14.85 4.10
C LEU A 413 18.54 -15.36 4.42
N CYS A 414 19.46 -14.48 4.79
CA CYS A 414 20.86 -14.85 5.00
C CYS A 414 21.55 -14.06 6.11
N TYR A 415 22.78 -14.49 6.46
CA TYR A 415 23.64 -13.87 7.47
C TYR A 415 24.66 -12.88 6.86
N LEU A 416 24.27 -12.11 5.85
CA LEU A 416 25.15 -11.03 5.38
C LEU A 416 25.07 -9.86 6.35
N LYS A 417 26.20 -9.54 7.00
CA LYS A 417 26.31 -8.38 7.88
C LYS A 417 26.60 -7.13 7.07
N GLY A 418 25.78 -6.09 7.23
CA GLY A 418 26.02 -4.78 6.66
C GLY A 418 27.19 -4.06 7.35
N VAL A 419 27.91 -3.23 6.60
CA VAL A 419 29.01 -2.38 7.06
C VAL A 419 28.60 -0.91 6.98
N HIS A 420 29.16 -0.07 7.86
CA HIS A 420 28.90 1.37 7.82
C HIS A 420 29.97 2.02 6.94
N VAL A 421 29.56 2.62 5.83
CA VAL A 421 30.46 3.26 4.87
C VAL A 421 29.85 4.59 4.47
N VAL A 422 30.55 5.69 4.74
CA VAL A 422 30.14 7.07 4.38
C VAL A 422 28.69 7.37 4.81
N ASN A 423 28.39 7.20 6.10
CA ASN A 423 27.05 7.45 6.69
C ASN A 423 25.90 6.62 6.09
N LYS A 424 26.20 5.57 5.33
CA LYS A 424 25.22 4.65 4.76
C LYS A 424 25.53 3.21 5.19
N ARG A 425 24.47 2.42 5.34
CA ARG A 425 24.60 0.97 5.53
C ARG A 425 24.78 0.31 4.17
N GLN A 426 25.90 -0.36 3.97
CA GLN A 426 26.19 -1.10 2.75
C GLN A 426 26.27 -2.61 3.02
N TYR A 427 25.84 -3.39 2.05
CA TYR A 427 25.84 -4.85 2.07
C TYR A 427 26.68 -5.30 0.89
N ARG A 428 27.96 -5.54 1.14
CA ARG A 428 28.90 -5.93 0.09
C ARG A 428 28.65 -7.36 -0.35
N CYS A 429 28.73 -7.60 -1.66
CA CYS A 429 28.59 -8.95 -2.21
C CYS A 429 29.60 -9.88 -1.54
N LYS A 430 29.11 -10.95 -0.89
CA LYS A 430 29.95 -11.98 -0.27
C LYS A 430 29.41 -13.35 -0.67
N LEU A 431 30.28 -14.14 -1.29
CA LEU A 431 29.98 -15.49 -1.75
C LEU A 431 30.87 -16.52 -1.04
N PRO A 432 30.40 -17.74 -0.78
CA PRO A 432 29.00 -18.18 -0.94
C PRO A 432 28.06 -17.50 0.08
N ILE A 433 26.79 -17.35 -0.29
CA ILE A 433 25.76 -16.79 0.60
C ILE A 433 25.46 -17.80 1.70
N LYS A 434 25.59 -17.36 2.97
CA LYS A 434 25.20 -18.16 4.13
C LYS A 434 23.73 -17.95 4.45
N TYR A 435 22.87 -18.80 3.91
CA TYR A 435 21.42 -18.78 4.14
C TYR A 435 21.06 -19.12 5.59
N ARG A 436 19.90 -18.62 6.02
CA ARG A 436 19.27 -18.97 7.30
C ARG A 436 18.49 -20.27 7.15
N HIS A 437 18.71 -21.19 8.08
CA HIS A 437 17.96 -22.44 8.15
C HIS A 437 16.70 -22.24 9.02
N PRO A 438 15.54 -22.85 8.69
CA PRO A 438 14.29 -22.62 9.41
C PRO A 438 14.36 -22.83 10.93
N GLU A 439 14.97 -23.91 11.39
CA GLU A 439 15.12 -24.25 12.81
C GLU A 439 15.92 -23.18 13.54
N LYS A 440 17.02 -22.72 12.94
CA LYS A 440 17.87 -21.69 13.54
C LYS A 440 17.20 -20.31 13.50
N TYR A 441 16.46 -20.00 12.44
CA TYR A 441 15.65 -18.79 12.33
C TYR A 441 14.64 -18.70 13.49
N LEU A 442 13.95 -19.81 13.79
CA LEU A 442 13.04 -19.88 14.93
C LEU A 442 13.78 -19.71 16.26
N GLN A 443 14.86 -20.47 16.49
CA GLN A 443 15.64 -20.39 17.73
C GLN A 443 16.13 -18.97 18.02
N GLU A 444 16.68 -18.29 17.02
CA GLU A 444 17.14 -16.89 17.13
C GLU A 444 15.98 -15.93 17.42
N SER A 445 14.80 -16.15 16.84
CA SER A 445 13.61 -15.34 17.10
C SER A 445 13.03 -15.54 18.51
N VAL A 446 13.08 -16.77 19.03
CA VAL A 446 12.68 -17.08 20.41
C VAL A 446 13.67 -16.47 21.38
N GLN A 447 14.97 -16.59 21.11
CA GLN A 447 16.03 -15.98 21.91
C GLN A 447 15.88 -14.46 21.97
N ALA A 448 15.60 -13.79 20.84
CA ALA A 448 15.36 -12.36 20.81
C ALA A 448 14.17 -11.93 21.68
N ALA A 449 13.09 -12.72 21.69
CA ALA A 449 11.93 -12.46 22.52
C ALA A 449 12.22 -12.67 24.02
N GLN A 450 12.95 -13.73 24.38
CA GLN A 450 13.30 -14.07 25.76
C GLN A 450 14.28 -13.07 26.36
N GLU A 451 15.29 -12.67 25.60
CA GLU A 451 16.35 -11.75 26.04
C GLU A 451 15.97 -10.27 25.84
N ASN A 452 14.84 -9.99 25.19
CA ASN A 452 14.35 -8.65 24.87
C ASN A 452 15.42 -7.76 24.18
N ARG A 453 16.17 -8.36 23.24
CA ARG A 453 17.20 -7.69 22.43
C ARG A 453 17.29 -8.28 21.03
N ASP A 454 17.86 -7.51 20.11
CA ASP A 454 18.02 -7.97 18.73
C ASP A 454 19.03 -9.13 18.63
N ILE A 455 18.61 -10.27 18.06
CA ILE A 455 19.46 -11.44 17.77
C ILE A 455 19.53 -11.63 16.27
N PHE A 456 20.68 -11.36 15.65
CA PHE A 456 20.86 -11.43 14.19
C PHE A 456 19.72 -10.78 13.39
N GLY A 457 19.15 -9.68 13.90
CA GLY A 457 18.06 -8.95 13.26
C GLY A 457 16.65 -9.36 13.67
N HIS A 458 16.47 -10.47 14.37
CA HIS A 458 15.19 -10.81 15.00
C HIS A 458 14.93 -9.90 16.21
N ARG A 459 13.70 -9.40 16.33
CA ARG A 459 13.18 -8.69 17.51
C ARG A 459 12.25 -9.55 18.36
N GLY A 460 11.92 -10.74 17.86
CA GLY A 460 11.06 -11.72 18.50
C GLY A 460 10.44 -12.64 17.46
N VAL A 461 9.53 -13.50 17.90
CA VAL A 461 8.84 -14.45 17.04
C VAL A 461 7.79 -13.73 16.18
N SER A 462 7.76 -14.05 14.88
CA SER A 462 6.72 -13.58 13.96
C SER A 462 5.39 -14.28 14.26
N ILE A 463 4.28 -13.55 14.19
CA ILE A 463 2.94 -14.15 14.33
C ILE A 463 2.66 -15.21 13.25
N LEU A 464 3.27 -15.07 12.07
CA LEU A 464 3.09 -16.01 10.96
C LEU A 464 3.71 -17.38 11.23
N HIS A 465 4.66 -17.49 12.17
CA HIS A 465 5.28 -18.76 12.50
C HIS A 465 4.25 -19.81 12.98
N THR A 466 3.13 -19.35 13.54
CA THR A 466 2.06 -20.22 14.06
C THR A 466 1.08 -20.72 13.00
N ILE A 467 1.09 -20.14 11.79
CA ILE A 467 0.07 -20.43 10.76
C ILE A 467 0.67 -20.96 9.46
N LEU A 468 1.90 -20.59 9.10
CA LEU A 468 2.47 -20.94 7.81
C LEU A 468 2.78 -22.45 7.72
N ASP A 469 2.35 -23.08 6.64
CA ASP A 469 2.66 -24.48 6.34
C ASP A 469 4.07 -24.64 5.76
N THR A 470 4.59 -23.59 5.12
CA THR A 470 5.98 -23.49 4.68
C THR A 470 6.77 -22.65 5.68
N ARG A 471 7.90 -23.16 6.16
CA ARG A 471 8.60 -22.55 7.30
C ARG A 471 9.32 -21.25 6.92
N LEU A 472 9.37 -20.31 7.86
CA LEU A 472 10.21 -19.12 7.73
C LEU A 472 11.70 -19.51 7.81
N PRO A 473 12.58 -18.92 6.98
CA PRO A 473 12.31 -17.82 6.04
C PRO A 473 12.03 -18.26 4.59
N GLU A 474 11.88 -19.56 4.31
CA GLU A 474 11.76 -20.11 2.94
C GLU A 474 10.51 -19.61 2.22
N CYS A 475 9.43 -19.38 2.97
CA CYS A 475 8.14 -18.92 2.46
C CYS A 475 8.07 -17.41 2.16
N ILE A 476 9.19 -16.67 2.27
CA ILE A 476 9.21 -15.22 2.04
C ILE A 476 9.51 -14.96 0.56
N ILE A 477 8.57 -14.31 -0.13
CA ILE A 477 8.73 -13.86 -1.51
C ILE A 477 9.30 -12.44 -1.50
N ILE A 478 10.28 -12.17 -2.36
CA ILE A 478 10.80 -10.81 -2.55
C ILE A 478 9.93 -10.10 -3.59
N ASP A 479 9.35 -8.98 -3.19
CA ASP A 479 8.52 -8.19 -4.10
C ASP A 479 9.34 -7.51 -5.20
N TYR A 480 9.17 -7.97 -6.44
CA TYR A 480 9.78 -7.40 -7.63
C TYR A 480 9.44 -5.92 -7.83
N LEU A 481 8.21 -5.50 -7.49
CA LEU A 481 7.74 -4.13 -7.69
C LEU A 481 8.55 -3.15 -6.84
N HIS A 482 8.55 -3.33 -5.52
CA HIS A 482 9.25 -2.44 -4.61
C HIS A 482 10.77 -2.67 -4.59
N CYS A 483 11.24 -3.90 -4.75
CA CYS A 483 12.67 -4.22 -4.70
C CYS A 483 13.38 -3.80 -5.99
N THR A 484 12.99 -4.35 -7.15
CA THR A 484 13.70 -4.10 -8.41
C THR A 484 13.34 -2.76 -9.01
N LEU A 485 12.04 -2.44 -9.13
CA LEU A 485 11.61 -1.28 -9.91
C LEU A 485 11.70 0.01 -9.10
N LEU A 486 10.88 0.15 -8.06
CA LEU A 486 10.81 1.40 -7.28
C LEU A 486 12.01 1.59 -6.36
N GLY A 487 12.70 0.51 -6.01
CA GLY A 487 13.92 0.50 -5.23
C GLY A 487 15.15 0.67 -6.11
N HIS A 488 15.74 -0.45 -6.56
CA HIS A 488 17.08 -0.44 -7.16
C HIS A 488 17.15 0.26 -8.52
N ALA A 489 16.29 -0.11 -9.48
CA ALA A 489 16.31 0.47 -10.82
C ALA A 489 16.07 1.99 -10.79
N LYS A 490 15.07 2.45 -10.03
CA LYS A 490 14.83 3.88 -9.83
C LYS A 490 16.05 4.61 -9.26
N THR A 491 16.73 4.02 -8.28
CA THR A 491 17.96 4.60 -7.69
C THR A 491 19.07 4.70 -8.73
N ILE A 492 19.32 3.65 -9.51
CA ILE A 492 20.39 3.63 -10.51
C ILE A 492 20.10 4.56 -11.68
N ILE A 493 18.86 4.63 -12.17
CA ILE A 493 18.49 5.57 -13.22
C ILE A 493 18.71 7.02 -12.77
N LYS A 494 18.34 7.35 -11.53
CA LYS A 494 18.59 8.68 -10.96
C LYS A 494 20.08 8.96 -10.81
N ASP A 495 20.85 8.01 -10.31
CA ASP A 495 22.29 8.17 -10.13
C ASP A 495 22.98 8.46 -11.48
N ILE A 496 22.69 7.64 -12.50
CA ILE A 496 23.16 7.87 -13.87
C ILE A 496 22.75 9.25 -14.37
N TYR A 497 21.48 9.63 -14.23
CA TYR A 497 21.00 10.93 -14.69
C TYR A 497 21.73 12.10 -13.99
N HIS A 498 22.06 11.96 -12.71
CA HIS A 498 22.82 12.97 -11.96
C HIS A 498 24.31 13.04 -12.36
N GLN A 499 24.88 11.99 -12.94
CA GLN A 499 26.24 12.02 -13.50
C GLN A 499 26.32 12.82 -14.82
N LEU A 500 25.19 12.96 -15.54
CA LEU A 500 25.14 13.67 -16.82
C LEU A 500 25.08 15.19 -16.65
N ASN A 501 25.55 15.92 -17.66
CA ASN A 501 25.45 17.38 -17.70
C ASN A 501 24.02 17.85 -18.07
N PRO A 502 23.66 19.13 -17.83
CA PRO A 502 22.30 19.63 -18.06
C PRO A 502 21.77 19.46 -19.50
N ASP A 503 22.63 19.61 -20.50
CA ASP A 503 22.24 19.45 -21.91
C ASP A 503 21.94 18.00 -22.26
N GLN A 504 22.77 17.07 -21.80
CA GLN A 504 22.54 15.63 -21.95
C GLN A 504 21.23 15.20 -21.28
N ARG A 505 20.96 15.69 -20.07
CA ARG A 505 19.69 15.45 -19.36
C ARG A 505 18.49 15.91 -20.18
N ARG A 506 18.54 17.13 -20.74
CA ARG A 506 17.49 17.68 -21.60
C ARG A 506 17.27 16.81 -22.84
N LEU A 507 18.34 16.39 -23.51
CA LEU A 507 18.26 15.53 -24.71
C LEU A 507 17.66 14.16 -24.40
N ILE A 508 18.03 13.56 -23.27
CA ILE A 508 17.44 12.29 -22.81
C ILE A 508 15.96 12.46 -22.52
N ASP A 509 15.56 13.50 -21.80
CA ASP A 509 14.14 13.73 -21.49
C ASP A 509 13.31 13.93 -22.78
N ILE A 510 13.87 14.57 -23.81
CA ILE A 510 13.25 14.66 -25.15
C ILE A 510 13.13 13.28 -25.80
N LYS A 511 14.23 12.49 -25.85
CA LYS A 511 14.23 11.13 -26.41
C LYS A 511 13.18 10.24 -25.72
N LEU A 512 13.09 10.30 -24.38
CA LEU A 512 12.11 9.54 -23.59
C LEU A 512 10.66 9.94 -23.89
N LYS A 513 10.37 11.25 -24.03
CA LYS A 513 9.03 11.74 -24.39
C LYS A 513 8.62 11.34 -25.80
N GLN A 514 9.58 11.28 -26.72
CA GLN A 514 9.35 10.95 -28.14
C GLN A 514 9.25 9.44 -28.40
N GLN A 515 9.62 8.62 -27.42
CA GLN A 515 9.58 7.18 -27.58
C GLN A 515 8.16 6.70 -27.90
N ARG A 516 8.02 6.03 -29.04
CA ARG A 516 6.76 5.41 -29.45
C ARG A 516 6.69 4.00 -28.88
N PHE A 517 5.56 3.68 -28.28
CA PHE A 517 5.26 2.33 -27.84
C PHE A 517 4.15 1.70 -28.69
N PRO A 518 4.10 0.36 -28.78
CA PRO A 518 2.92 -0.34 -29.25
C PRO A 518 1.65 0.10 -28.48
N HIS A 519 0.48 0.04 -29.14
CA HIS A 519 -0.79 0.56 -28.59
C HIS A 519 -1.19 -0.03 -27.23
N PHE A 520 -0.69 -1.23 -26.88
CA PHE A 520 -0.97 -1.90 -25.62
C PHE A 520 -0.12 -1.41 -24.44
N PHE A 521 0.83 -0.49 -24.66
CA PHE A 521 1.51 0.21 -23.58
C PHE A 521 0.67 1.40 -23.14
N SER A 522 0.02 1.28 -22.00
CA SER A 522 -0.92 2.28 -21.48
C SER A 522 -0.29 3.63 -21.07
N ARG A 523 1.03 3.81 -21.08
CA ARG A 523 1.69 5.01 -20.50
C ARG A 523 2.88 5.52 -21.30
N LYS A 524 2.86 6.83 -21.60
CA LYS A 524 4.05 7.60 -21.99
C LYS A 524 5.02 7.70 -20.81
N ILE A 525 6.31 7.74 -21.09
CA ILE A 525 7.35 7.92 -20.08
C ILE A 525 7.44 9.39 -19.67
N ARG A 526 7.47 9.64 -18.36
CA ARG A 526 7.76 10.95 -17.79
C ARG A 526 9.25 11.28 -17.86
N PRO A 527 9.63 12.57 -17.89
CA PRO A 527 11.01 13.00 -17.70
C PRO A 527 11.63 12.41 -16.42
N ILE A 528 12.93 12.15 -16.44
CA ILE A 528 13.63 11.58 -15.28
C ILE A 528 13.60 12.56 -14.09
N ASN A 529 13.57 13.86 -14.37
CA ASN A 529 13.46 14.89 -13.33
C ASN A 529 12.17 14.77 -12.50
N ASP A 530 11.10 14.20 -13.06
CA ASP A 530 9.80 14.02 -12.40
C ASP A 530 9.65 12.67 -11.69
N PHE A 531 10.75 11.92 -11.52
CA PHE A 531 10.73 10.59 -10.91
C PHE A 531 10.36 10.57 -9.41
N ALA A 532 10.06 11.72 -8.80
CA ALA A 532 9.40 11.75 -7.50
C ALA A 532 8.08 10.95 -7.51
N HIS A 533 7.34 11.00 -8.62
CA HIS A 533 6.00 10.39 -8.76
C HIS A 533 5.91 9.31 -9.85
N VAL A 534 7.06 8.75 -10.28
CA VAL A 534 7.10 7.68 -11.29
C VAL A 534 6.44 6.41 -10.78
N LYS A 535 5.62 5.79 -11.64
CA LYS A 535 5.00 4.50 -11.33
C LYS A 535 5.94 3.34 -11.63
N ALA A 536 5.74 2.21 -10.94
CA ALA A 536 6.54 1.01 -11.16
C ALA A 536 6.47 0.51 -12.62
N THR A 537 5.29 0.60 -13.25
CA THR A 537 5.10 0.22 -14.66
C THR A 537 5.93 1.07 -15.62
N GLU A 538 6.11 2.36 -15.32
CA GLU A 538 6.97 3.25 -16.10
C GLU A 538 8.45 2.84 -15.96
N ILE A 539 8.91 2.56 -14.73
CA ILE A 539 10.27 2.06 -14.50
C ILE A 539 10.50 0.70 -15.16
N LYS A 540 9.51 -0.21 -15.14
CA LYS A 540 9.58 -1.50 -15.83
C LYS A 540 9.83 -1.31 -17.32
N ASN A 541 9.03 -0.46 -17.97
CA ASN A 541 9.15 -0.21 -19.40
C ASN A 541 10.49 0.45 -19.75
N LEU A 542 10.94 1.39 -18.92
CA LEU A 542 12.25 2.01 -19.05
C LEU A 542 13.37 0.96 -18.97
N LEU A 543 13.39 0.19 -17.89
CA LEU A 543 14.44 -0.77 -17.59
C LEU A 543 14.57 -1.84 -18.68
N LEU A 544 13.44 -2.40 -19.15
CA LEU A 544 13.46 -3.57 -20.03
C LEU A 544 13.59 -3.22 -21.52
N TYR A 545 13.19 -2.02 -21.95
CA TYR A 545 13.08 -1.71 -23.38
C TYR A 545 13.83 -0.46 -23.84
N ILE A 546 14.13 0.49 -22.95
CA ILE A 546 14.48 1.86 -23.37
C ILE A 546 15.81 2.34 -22.84
N LEU A 547 16.18 1.90 -21.63
CA LEU A 547 17.31 2.47 -20.92
C LEU A 547 18.63 2.28 -21.68
N LEU A 548 18.92 1.07 -22.20
CA LEU A 548 20.17 0.81 -22.93
C LEU A 548 20.27 1.61 -24.25
N PRO A 549 19.28 1.56 -25.18
CA PRO A 549 19.37 2.34 -26.42
C PRO A 549 19.46 3.85 -26.19
N VAL A 550 18.80 4.39 -25.15
CA VAL A 550 18.82 5.82 -24.88
C VAL A 550 20.15 6.26 -24.27
N LEU A 551 20.76 5.43 -23.41
CA LEU A 551 21.98 5.78 -22.67
C LEU A 551 23.28 5.42 -23.39
N GLN A 552 23.24 4.64 -24.47
CA GLN A 552 24.45 4.17 -25.16
C GLN A 552 25.39 5.30 -25.62
N ASP A 553 24.83 6.45 -26.00
CA ASP A 553 25.59 7.61 -26.50
C ASP A 553 26.15 8.49 -25.35
N TYR A 554 25.77 8.19 -24.10
CA TYR A 554 26.04 9.05 -22.94
C TYR A 554 26.86 8.37 -21.85
N LEU A 555 26.99 7.04 -21.88
CA LEU A 555 27.75 6.26 -20.90
C LEU A 555 29.01 5.67 -21.53
N MET A 556 30.05 5.50 -20.72
CA MET A 556 31.20 4.69 -21.08
C MET A 556 30.77 3.25 -21.33
N ILE A 557 31.42 2.57 -22.29
CA ILE A 557 31.05 1.21 -22.71
C ILE A 557 31.03 0.23 -21.53
N ASP A 558 31.96 0.35 -20.59
CA ASP A 558 32.04 -0.53 -19.42
C ASP A 558 30.87 -0.32 -18.45
N GLN A 559 30.45 0.93 -18.23
CA GLN A 559 29.28 1.26 -17.40
C GLN A 559 27.99 0.82 -18.08
N LEU A 560 27.89 0.98 -19.41
CA LEU A 560 26.74 0.49 -20.19
C LEU A 560 26.65 -1.05 -20.15
N ALA A 561 27.77 -1.74 -20.30
CA ALA A 561 27.85 -3.20 -20.19
C ALA A 561 27.48 -3.66 -18.77
N HIS A 562 27.96 -2.97 -17.73
CA HIS A 562 27.58 -3.24 -16.35
C HIS A 562 26.07 -3.06 -16.12
N LEU A 563 25.47 -1.99 -16.63
CA LEU A 563 24.01 -1.80 -16.59
C LEU A 563 23.27 -2.90 -17.35
N ALA A 564 23.81 -3.35 -18.48
CA ALA A 564 23.24 -4.44 -19.28
C ALA A 564 23.25 -5.77 -18.51
N LEU A 565 24.27 -6.07 -17.68
CA LEU A 565 24.28 -7.25 -16.82
C LEU A 565 23.06 -7.30 -15.90
N PHE A 566 22.73 -6.17 -15.26
CA PHE A 566 21.54 -6.06 -14.41
C PHE A 566 20.25 -6.27 -15.22
N ILE A 567 20.09 -5.56 -16.33
CA ILE A 567 18.88 -5.64 -17.15
C ILE A 567 18.68 -7.05 -17.71
N CYS A 568 19.72 -7.65 -18.26
CA CYS A 568 19.68 -9.01 -18.80
C CYS A 568 19.36 -10.03 -17.71
N SER A 569 19.96 -9.91 -16.52
CA SER A 569 19.63 -10.76 -15.39
C SER A 569 18.14 -10.68 -15.02
N ILE A 570 17.59 -9.47 -14.86
CA ILE A 570 16.16 -9.29 -14.57
C ILE A 570 15.31 -9.89 -15.69
N ARG A 571 15.62 -9.63 -16.97
CA ARG A 571 14.89 -10.21 -18.11
C ARG A 571 14.86 -11.74 -18.06
N LEU A 572 15.98 -12.39 -17.74
CA LEU A 572 16.05 -13.84 -17.63
C LEU A 572 15.27 -14.37 -16.42
N PHE A 573 15.22 -13.63 -15.30
CA PHE A 573 14.36 -13.99 -14.17
C PHE A 573 12.86 -13.79 -14.45
N HIS A 574 12.49 -13.01 -15.48
CA HIS A 574 11.11 -12.95 -16.02
C HIS A 574 10.81 -14.08 -17.00
N ALA A 575 11.84 -14.73 -17.55
CA ALA A 575 11.67 -15.72 -18.59
C ALA A 575 11.07 -17.03 -18.04
N GLU A 576 10.29 -17.68 -18.90
CA GLU A 576 9.81 -19.04 -18.68
C GLU A 576 10.95 -20.05 -18.86
N SER A 577 10.77 -21.26 -18.33
CA SER A 577 11.74 -22.35 -18.47
C SER A 577 11.92 -22.80 -19.93
N SER A 578 11.03 -22.40 -20.83
CA SER A 578 11.16 -22.59 -22.29
C SER A 578 12.40 -21.91 -22.89
N TYR A 579 12.99 -20.92 -22.21
CA TYR A 579 14.24 -20.27 -22.63
C TYR A 579 15.50 -21.12 -22.34
N GLY A 580 15.36 -22.29 -21.71
CA GLY A 580 16.44 -23.23 -21.42
C GLY A 580 16.52 -23.61 -19.94
N ARG A 581 17.08 -24.80 -19.66
CA ARG A 581 17.16 -25.33 -18.28
C ARG A 581 18.03 -24.49 -17.34
N ASP A 582 19.02 -23.77 -17.88
CA ASP A 582 20.00 -23.00 -17.09
C ASP A 582 19.71 -21.50 -17.01
N VAL A 583 18.54 -21.05 -17.47
CA VAL A 583 18.18 -19.62 -17.54
C VAL A 583 18.33 -18.92 -16.20
N SER A 584 17.85 -19.52 -15.10
CA SER A 584 17.96 -18.93 -13.76
C SER A 584 19.40 -18.89 -13.24
N THR A 585 20.21 -19.90 -13.58
CA THR A 585 21.63 -19.96 -13.23
C THR A 585 22.41 -18.85 -13.95
N LEU A 586 22.21 -18.71 -15.26
CA LEU A 586 22.80 -17.64 -16.07
C LEU A 586 22.35 -16.27 -15.56
N ALA A 587 21.05 -16.09 -15.29
CA ALA A 587 20.52 -14.85 -14.72
C ALA A 587 21.24 -14.47 -13.42
N ASN A 588 21.48 -15.45 -12.56
CA ASN A 588 22.18 -15.27 -11.30
C ASN A 588 23.66 -14.93 -11.51
N GLU A 589 24.36 -15.60 -12.42
CA GLU A 589 25.75 -15.30 -12.75
C GLU A 589 25.92 -13.85 -13.22
N LEU A 590 25.08 -13.41 -14.17
CA LEU A 590 25.06 -12.02 -14.65
C LEU A 590 24.82 -11.04 -13.50
N PHE A 591 23.87 -11.34 -12.60
CA PHE A 591 23.61 -10.50 -11.43
C PHE A 591 24.79 -10.46 -10.46
N LEU A 592 25.45 -11.59 -10.21
CA LEU A 592 26.57 -11.65 -9.29
C LEU A 592 27.77 -10.86 -9.82
N HIS A 593 28.00 -10.85 -11.14
CA HIS A 593 28.97 -9.95 -11.77
C HIS A 593 28.58 -8.48 -11.56
N TYR A 594 27.33 -8.13 -11.88
CA TYR A 594 26.80 -6.78 -11.62
C TYR A 594 27.00 -6.33 -10.16
N TYR A 595 26.69 -7.20 -9.20
CA TYR A 595 26.74 -6.88 -7.78
C TYR A 595 28.19 -6.74 -7.26
N LYS A 596 29.10 -7.63 -7.69
CA LYS A 596 30.53 -7.54 -7.31
C LYS A 596 31.14 -6.20 -7.73
N ASP A 597 30.88 -5.79 -8.97
CA ASP A 597 31.48 -4.59 -9.55
C ASP A 597 30.65 -3.32 -9.31
N HIS A 598 29.56 -3.42 -8.54
CA HIS A 598 28.58 -2.33 -8.39
C HIS A 598 29.20 -1.03 -7.87
N ASP A 599 30.07 -1.11 -6.86
CA ASP A 599 30.69 0.07 -6.26
C ASP A 599 31.67 0.78 -7.20
N ASN A 600 32.13 0.13 -8.29
CA ASN A 600 32.99 0.76 -9.29
C ASN A 600 32.25 1.82 -10.12
N TYR A 601 30.93 1.66 -10.28
CA TYR A 601 30.10 2.53 -11.10
C TYR A 601 29.07 3.35 -10.30
N TYR A 602 28.68 2.86 -9.12
CA TYR A 602 27.57 3.38 -8.33
C TYR A 602 27.97 3.46 -6.84
N VAL A 603 28.88 4.39 -6.54
CA VAL A 603 29.57 4.44 -5.24
C VAL A 603 28.59 4.53 -4.08
N GLY A 604 28.62 3.50 -3.23
CA GLY A 604 27.85 3.44 -2.00
C GLY A 604 26.34 3.24 -2.20
N LEU A 605 25.97 2.69 -3.35
CA LEU A 605 24.62 2.24 -3.66
C LEU A 605 24.42 0.72 -3.46
N GLN A 606 25.40 0.00 -2.90
CA GLN A 606 25.25 -1.37 -2.39
C GLN A 606 24.35 -1.45 -1.13
N ASN A 607 23.11 -1.00 -1.24
CA ASN A 607 22.13 -0.99 -0.16
C ASN A 607 21.46 -2.37 0.01
N PHE A 608 20.55 -2.46 0.97
CA PHE A 608 19.82 -3.70 1.26
C PHE A 608 18.98 -4.19 0.08
N VAL A 609 18.39 -3.28 -0.68
CA VAL A 609 17.54 -3.62 -1.83
C VAL A 609 18.36 -4.27 -2.93
N LEU A 610 19.57 -3.77 -3.21
CA LEU A 610 20.50 -4.47 -4.11
C LEU A 610 20.82 -5.88 -3.59
N HIS A 611 21.11 -6.01 -2.29
CA HIS A 611 21.43 -7.31 -1.70
C HIS A 611 20.31 -8.34 -1.88
N LEU A 612 19.04 -7.94 -1.79
CA LEU A 612 17.90 -8.85 -1.96
C LEU A 612 17.88 -9.57 -3.31
N HIS A 613 18.37 -8.93 -4.37
CA HIS A 613 18.45 -9.54 -5.70
C HIS A 613 19.42 -10.74 -5.75
N ALA A 614 20.40 -10.81 -4.83
CA ALA A 614 21.30 -11.96 -4.73
C ALA A 614 20.58 -13.26 -4.31
N HIS A 615 19.32 -13.14 -3.84
CA HIS A 615 18.46 -14.26 -3.50
C HIS A 615 17.49 -14.63 -4.64
N TYR A 616 17.50 -13.92 -5.77
CA TYR A 616 16.52 -14.16 -6.85
C TYR A 616 16.60 -15.55 -7.46
N LEU A 617 17.77 -16.18 -7.48
CA LEU A 617 17.89 -17.58 -7.89
C LEU A 617 17.06 -18.51 -6.99
N MET A 618 17.14 -18.32 -5.68
CA MET A 618 16.36 -19.09 -4.71
C MET A 618 14.87 -18.79 -4.87
N ILE A 619 14.49 -17.50 -4.99
CA ILE A 619 13.09 -17.11 -5.20
C ILE A 619 12.53 -17.73 -6.49
N TYR A 620 13.29 -17.71 -7.58
CA TYR A 620 12.87 -18.28 -8.85
C TYR A 620 12.67 -19.80 -8.76
N LYS A 621 13.57 -20.52 -8.10
CA LYS A 621 13.43 -21.97 -7.88
C LYS A 621 12.22 -22.32 -7.01
N ASN A 622 11.95 -21.48 -6.00
CA ASN A 622 10.89 -21.71 -5.02
C ASN A 622 9.50 -21.34 -5.55
N PHE A 623 9.38 -20.23 -6.27
CA PHE A 623 8.11 -19.59 -6.63
C PHE A 623 7.92 -19.32 -8.14
N GLY A 624 8.99 -19.40 -8.93
CA GLY A 624 8.91 -19.21 -10.38
C GLY A 624 9.24 -17.80 -10.84
N SER A 625 8.69 -17.42 -12.01
CA SER A 625 9.08 -16.19 -12.70
C SER A 625 8.72 -14.93 -11.93
N LEU A 626 9.60 -13.91 -11.99
CA LEU A 626 9.32 -12.55 -11.49
C LEU A 626 8.09 -11.90 -12.13
N CYS A 627 7.63 -12.36 -13.29
CA CYS A 627 6.41 -11.82 -13.90
C CYS A 627 5.13 -12.24 -13.15
N ASN A 628 5.21 -13.32 -12.38
CA ASN A 628 4.10 -13.92 -11.64
C ASN A 628 4.18 -13.66 -10.13
N ILE A 629 5.26 -13.02 -9.66
CA ILE A 629 5.46 -12.68 -8.25
C ILE A 629 5.67 -11.18 -8.07
N GLY A 630 5.02 -10.61 -7.07
CA GLY A 630 5.14 -9.20 -6.71
C GLY A 630 3.80 -8.58 -6.34
N CYS A 631 3.84 -7.32 -5.92
CA CYS A 631 2.72 -6.64 -5.27
C CYS A 631 1.93 -5.74 -6.22
N PHE A 632 1.99 -5.96 -7.55
CA PHE A 632 1.25 -5.15 -8.53
C PHE A 632 -0.27 -5.16 -8.30
N GLY A 633 -0.85 -6.35 -8.09
CA GLY A 633 -2.29 -6.46 -7.83
C GLY A 633 -2.69 -5.88 -6.46
N GLN A 634 -1.79 -5.99 -5.48
CA GLN A 634 -1.98 -5.38 -4.15
C GLN A 634 -1.98 -3.85 -4.23
N GLU A 635 -1.02 -3.26 -4.95
CA GLU A 635 -0.95 -1.82 -5.21
C GLU A 635 -2.18 -1.32 -5.96
N ASP A 636 -2.74 -2.11 -6.88
CA ASP A 636 -3.99 -1.77 -7.57
C ASP A 636 -5.20 -1.81 -6.62
N LEU A 637 -5.30 -2.85 -5.78
CA LEU A 637 -6.31 -2.95 -4.72
C LEU A 637 -6.23 -1.72 -3.80
N ILE A 638 -5.05 -1.36 -3.34
CA ILE A 638 -4.76 -0.17 -2.53
C ILE A 638 -5.14 1.12 -3.26
N GLY A 639 -4.75 1.23 -4.53
CA GLY A 639 -5.03 2.37 -5.38
C GLY A 639 -6.54 2.63 -5.49
N ASN A 640 -7.33 1.58 -5.77
CA ASN A 640 -8.79 1.65 -5.80
C ASN A 640 -9.40 2.06 -4.45
N ILE A 641 -8.88 1.51 -3.35
CA ILE A 641 -9.30 1.86 -1.99
C ILE A 641 -9.08 3.37 -1.71
N SER A 642 -7.96 3.90 -2.23
CA SER A 642 -7.57 5.29 -2.08
C SER A 642 -8.30 6.26 -3.03
N SER A 643 -8.60 5.87 -4.27
CA SER A 643 -9.18 6.73 -5.31
C SER A 643 -10.69 6.95 -5.16
N ASN A 644 -11.41 6.05 -4.50
CA ASN A 644 -12.81 6.25 -4.06
C ASN A 644 -12.89 7.22 -2.86
N HIS A 645 -12.12 8.31 -2.94
CA HIS A 645 -12.03 9.45 -2.04
C HIS A 645 -12.65 10.66 -2.74
N HIS A 646 -13.98 10.66 -2.88
CA HIS A 646 -14.67 11.93 -3.10
C HIS A 646 -14.90 12.52 -1.71
N GLY A 647 -13.86 13.12 -1.16
CA GLY A 647 -14.01 14.04 -0.05
C GLY A 647 -14.93 15.15 -0.51
N THR A 648 -16.12 15.25 0.08
CA THR A 648 -16.86 16.50 0.07
C THR A 648 -15.92 17.55 0.65
N LYS A 649 -15.50 18.50 -0.20
CA LYS A 649 -14.92 19.75 0.28
C LYS A 649 -15.96 20.51 1.08
#